data_AF-R5BS26-F1
#
_entry.id   AF-R5BS26-F1
#
_cell.length_a   1.000
_cell.length_b   1.000
_cell.length_c   1.000
_cell.angle_alpha   90.00
_cell.angle_beta   90.00
_cell.angle_gamma   90.00
#
_symmetry.space_group_name_H-M   'P 1'
#
loop_
_entity.id
_entity.type
_entity.pdbx_description
1 polymer ?
#
loop_
_entity_poly.entity_id
_entity_poly.type
_entity_poly.pdbx_seq_one_letter_code
_entity_poly.pdbx_strand_id
1 'polypeptide(L)'
;MKKIFSRRKRLIVMGTIFAVMGSLLSTNIVWAALNDAGTGTGVAFGTGSKAPAPSAIALGYGANTIDGKGSIMAIGTNASAQNAFATAVGSNSTASGNRAMALGPTATASGEKSIAMGFKGTASAKNTLAIGESSGASNERAMAIGTGAQAKGEDAVSYGSSAEASGAQAVALGVSTEANEQGIALGAGSKAMTKQSIAVGAVSVINGQYGIGMGRNTKVIAGGQNSIAIGNESYVGAPDSTTPTITTPPENQNYDVDYTISERYETPPEGDTVAANANETYKNSIALGFTAKSFGFQTTAIGSGSEAHDANTIAMGISAVAKGNYSVAIGQQAHTGFANSVAIGHYTEAYGEESTAIGYHSHISGVNNVALGNYVSLLGVSDSVAVGSHTRSLLNNSVVLGNGSLATPSTDFDKAAYLSGEAFDKKQGVVSVGNVAYTATINGETESFEENTRRIVNVAGGYADTDAVNVRQLRTLADRVVTVYSGGSDESGSYVAGSTINSTGTLSTLAFDFGDGLKAAEVGEEGDKRVFVSVDSDYIQNVLNAAGVTIADGPTVTKELVDINGQQIHSVADGTSVNDAVNLGQLRGVESKLDKKIEKTGAMSAALAALNGTYDLDNKSTAITAGLGYYKGESALALGVAHRINDDVRVNAGLSFSGNSDTMINAGVSWSVGSGASTSSNIRKENQELRDRLANQESRLQAQQAEINELKAAMQAVLNK
;
A
#
# COMPACT_ATOMS: atom_id res chain seq x y z
N MET A 1 -98.70 97.33 20.74
CA MET A 1 -97.40 97.41 21.45
C MET A 1 -97.61 97.48 22.97
N LYS A 2 -97.98 96.37 23.65
CA LYS A 2 -97.91 96.14 25.12
C LYS A 2 -98.65 94.85 25.50
N LYS A 3 -98.07 93.67 25.20
CA LYS A 3 -98.54 92.38 25.75
C LYS A 3 -97.42 91.32 25.86
N ILE A 4 -96.19 91.75 26.14
CA ILE A 4 -95.00 90.86 26.23
C ILE A 4 -94.29 90.92 27.61
N PHE A 5 -94.80 91.67 28.59
CA PHE A 5 -94.04 91.90 29.84
C PHE A 5 -94.46 91.10 31.09
N SER A 6 -95.40 90.13 31.03
CA SER A 6 -95.86 89.42 32.25
C SER A 6 -95.38 87.98 32.43
N ARG A 7 -94.65 87.37 31.49
CA ARG A 7 -94.02 86.05 31.70
C ARG A 7 -92.62 86.12 32.33
N ARG A 8 -91.84 87.18 32.06
CA ARG A 8 -90.49 87.34 32.66
C ARG A 8 -90.52 87.57 34.17
N LYS A 9 -91.52 88.28 34.73
CA LYS A 9 -91.60 88.53 36.18
C LYS A 9 -92.10 87.33 36.99
N ARG A 10 -92.99 86.47 36.45
CA ARG A 10 -93.42 85.25 37.15
C ARG A 10 -92.34 84.17 37.18
N LEU A 11 -91.47 84.11 36.16
CA LEU A 11 -90.33 83.20 36.15
C LEU A 11 -89.24 83.65 37.15
N ILE A 12 -89.01 84.96 37.28
CA ILE A 12 -88.09 85.54 38.27
C ILE A 12 -88.61 85.35 39.70
N VAL A 13 -89.92 85.55 39.93
CA VAL A 13 -90.53 85.40 41.26
C VAL A 13 -90.63 83.93 41.71
N MET A 14 -90.88 82.97 40.80
CA MET A 14 -90.79 81.54 41.12
C MET A 14 -89.34 81.10 41.41
N GLY A 15 -88.36 81.67 40.70
CA GLY A 15 -86.94 81.43 40.97
C GLY A 15 -86.50 81.93 42.35
N THR A 16 -86.97 83.11 42.78
CA THR A 16 -86.68 83.65 44.11
C THR A 16 -87.42 82.93 45.24
N ILE A 17 -88.65 82.45 45.01
CA ILE A 17 -89.41 81.69 46.03
C ILE A 17 -88.81 80.30 46.24
N PHE A 18 -88.23 79.67 45.21
CA PHE A 18 -87.50 78.41 45.39
C PHE A 18 -86.13 78.57 46.05
N ALA A 19 -85.44 79.70 45.83
CA ALA A 19 -84.19 80.00 46.53
C ALA A 19 -84.39 80.26 48.03
N VAL A 20 -85.52 80.85 48.44
CA VAL A 20 -85.79 81.21 49.85
C VAL A 20 -86.43 80.07 50.67
N MET A 21 -87.10 79.10 50.05
CA MET A 21 -87.61 77.91 50.77
C MET A 21 -86.54 76.84 51.04
N GLY A 22 -85.38 76.89 50.37
CA GLY A 22 -84.28 75.93 50.59
C GLY A 22 -83.46 76.16 51.86
N SER A 23 -83.56 77.31 52.51
CA SER A 23 -82.75 77.65 53.70
C SER A 23 -83.36 77.19 55.03
N LEU A 24 -84.56 76.58 55.04
CA LEU A 24 -85.28 76.26 56.28
C LEU A 24 -85.60 74.77 56.52
N LEU A 25 -85.28 73.84 55.61
CA LEU A 25 -85.63 72.42 55.78
C LEU A 25 -84.51 71.48 55.32
N SER A 26 -83.78 70.93 56.30
CA SER A 26 -82.82 69.82 56.21
C SER A 26 -81.52 70.07 55.43
N THR A 27 -80.40 69.79 56.08
CA THR A 27 -79.01 70.01 55.63
C THR A 27 -78.54 69.12 54.46
N ASN A 28 -79.45 68.50 53.69
CA ASN A 28 -79.09 67.50 52.67
C ASN A 28 -79.92 67.58 51.37
N ILE A 29 -80.45 68.74 50.98
CA ILE A 29 -81.17 68.91 49.70
C ILE A 29 -80.56 70.08 48.90
N VAL A 30 -79.90 69.78 47.78
CA VAL A 30 -79.31 70.79 46.89
C VAL A 30 -80.24 71.07 45.71
N TRP A 31 -80.65 72.34 45.60
CA TRP A 31 -81.49 72.88 44.53
C TRP A 31 -80.70 73.17 43.24
N ALA A 32 -81.38 73.03 42.11
CA ALA A 32 -80.95 73.52 40.80
C ALA A 32 -80.71 75.04 40.89
N ALA A 33 -79.47 75.50 40.81
CA ALA A 33 -79.22 76.92 40.59
C ALA A 33 -79.15 77.16 39.08
N LEU A 34 -80.05 77.99 38.55
CA LEU A 34 -79.72 78.74 37.34
C LEU A 34 -78.54 79.65 37.74
N ASN A 35 -77.37 79.42 37.14
CA ASN A 35 -76.05 79.90 37.53
C ASN A 35 -76.00 81.29 38.21
N ASP A 36 -75.47 81.36 39.43
CA ASP A 36 -75.34 82.59 40.25
C ASP A 36 -74.07 83.41 39.94
N ALA A 37 -73.28 83.05 38.89
CA ALA A 37 -72.00 83.72 38.63
C ALA A 37 -71.56 83.83 37.14
N GLY A 38 -72.44 83.65 36.15
CA GLY A 38 -72.04 83.76 34.73
C GLY A 38 -73.18 84.20 33.80
N THR A 39 -72.84 84.86 32.71
CA THR A 39 -73.77 85.42 31.70
C THR A 39 -74.45 84.36 30.80
N GLY A 40 -74.25 83.06 31.05
CA GLY A 40 -74.65 81.95 30.18
C GLY A 40 -75.82 81.08 30.69
N THR A 41 -76.48 80.36 29.78
CA THR A 41 -77.58 79.40 30.03
C THR A 41 -77.11 78.01 30.51
N GLY A 42 -76.00 77.93 31.24
CA GLY A 42 -75.45 76.66 31.74
C GLY A 42 -76.26 76.06 32.90
N VAL A 43 -76.04 74.76 33.18
CA VAL A 43 -76.65 74.01 34.28
C VAL A 43 -75.62 73.80 35.38
N ALA A 44 -75.87 74.31 36.58
CA ALA A 44 -75.04 74.10 37.76
C ALA A 44 -75.86 73.49 38.91
N PHE A 45 -75.42 72.35 39.46
CA PHE A 45 -76.01 71.73 40.64
C PHE A 45 -74.91 71.29 41.61
N GLY A 46 -75.06 71.58 42.90
CA GLY A 46 -74.05 71.28 43.92
C GLY A 46 -73.48 72.55 44.54
N THR A 47 -73.24 72.53 45.85
CA THR A 47 -72.62 73.66 46.57
C THR A 47 -71.25 73.98 45.95
N GLY A 48 -71.05 75.24 45.56
CA GLY A 48 -69.80 75.71 44.94
C GLY A 48 -69.61 75.31 43.47
N SER A 49 -70.59 74.68 42.82
CA SER A 49 -70.52 74.35 41.39
C SER A 49 -70.60 75.60 40.49
N LYS A 50 -69.91 75.59 39.34
CA LYS A 50 -69.82 76.73 38.41
C LYS A 50 -69.95 76.30 36.94
N ALA A 51 -70.96 76.83 36.24
CA ALA A 51 -71.24 76.58 34.82
C ALA A 51 -71.29 77.87 33.96
N PRO A 52 -70.24 78.73 33.97
CA PRO A 52 -70.30 80.09 33.40
C PRO A 52 -70.54 80.14 31.88
N ALA A 53 -70.04 79.15 31.13
CA ALA A 53 -70.24 79.09 29.67
C ALA A 53 -71.68 78.68 29.27
N PRO A 54 -72.22 79.22 28.15
CA PRO A 54 -73.47 78.72 27.58
C PRO A 54 -73.38 77.23 27.22
N SER A 55 -74.43 76.47 27.55
CA SER A 55 -74.49 75.00 27.34
C SER A 55 -73.47 74.18 28.16
N ALA A 56 -72.84 74.77 29.18
CA ALA A 56 -72.03 74.02 30.13
C ALA A 56 -72.90 73.27 31.16
N ILE A 57 -72.40 72.14 31.64
CA ILE A 57 -72.99 71.32 32.70
C ILE A 57 -71.96 71.14 33.81
N ALA A 58 -72.27 71.59 35.03
CA ALA A 58 -71.47 71.39 36.23
C ALA A 58 -72.32 70.75 37.34
N LEU A 59 -72.10 69.48 37.67
CA LEU A 59 -72.90 68.72 38.65
C LEU A 59 -72.00 68.13 39.74
N GLY A 60 -72.16 68.54 41.00
CA GLY A 60 -71.39 68.04 42.16
C GLY A 60 -70.82 69.16 43.03
N TYR A 61 -70.47 68.83 44.28
CA TYR A 61 -69.81 69.79 45.17
C TYR A 61 -68.51 70.31 44.54
N GLY A 62 -68.37 71.62 44.37
CA GLY A 62 -67.17 72.23 43.78
C GLY A 62 -66.89 71.90 42.31
N ALA A 63 -67.85 71.29 41.58
CA ALA A 63 -67.69 70.99 40.16
C ALA A 63 -67.53 72.29 39.35
N ASN A 64 -66.47 72.41 38.55
CA ASN A 64 -66.08 73.65 37.91
C ASN A 64 -65.94 73.47 36.40
N THR A 65 -66.61 74.33 35.64
CA THR A 65 -66.31 74.56 34.23
C THR A 65 -65.85 76.00 34.04
N ILE A 66 -65.14 76.30 32.95
CA ILE A 66 -64.67 77.65 32.65
C ILE A 66 -65.63 78.44 31.75
N ASP A 67 -65.45 79.76 31.72
CA ASP A 67 -66.07 80.60 30.70
C ASP A 67 -65.39 80.32 29.35
N GLY A 68 -66.17 80.07 28.31
CA GLY A 68 -65.64 79.53 27.06
C GLY A 68 -66.72 79.23 26.02
N LYS A 69 -66.29 78.90 24.80
CA LYS A 69 -67.18 78.52 23.69
C LYS A 69 -67.33 76.99 23.63
N GLY A 70 -68.55 76.49 23.49
CA GLY A 70 -68.85 75.05 23.25
C GLY A 70 -69.48 74.33 24.44
N SER A 71 -69.93 73.10 24.22
CA SER A 71 -70.55 72.26 25.25
C SER A 71 -69.46 71.69 26.18
N ILE A 72 -69.43 72.15 27.44
CA ILE A 72 -68.44 71.74 28.45
C ILE A 72 -69.15 70.97 29.56
N MET A 73 -68.56 69.89 30.07
CA MET A 73 -69.20 69.06 31.10
C MET A 73 -68.23 68.76 32.24
N ALA A 74 -68.63 69.01 33.48
CA ALA A 74 -67.95 68.62 34.72
C ALA A 74 -68.95 67.95 35.67
N ILE A 75 -68.79 66.66 35.95
CA ILE A 75 -69.71 65.89 36.81
C ILE A 75 -68.93 65.14 37.88
N GLY A 76 -69.16 65.44 39.15
CA GLY A 76 -68.51 64.83 40.30
C GLY A 76 -67.95 65.88 41.28
N THR A 77 -67.68 65.46 42.51
CA THR A 77 -67.06 66.33 43.53
C THR A 77 -65.73 66.87 43.01
N ASN A 78 -65.57 68.19 42.94
CA ASN A 78 -64.39 68.90 42.41
C ASN A 78 -63.98 68.50 40.98
N ALA A 79 -64.89 67.95 40.16
CA ALA A 79 -64.61 67.71 38.75
C ALA A 79 -64.35 69.05 38.03
N SER A 80 -63.35 69.12 37.16
CA SER A 80 -62.88 70.38 36.56
C SER A 80 -62.67 70.26 35.05
N ALA A 81 -63.52 70.91 34.26
CA ALA A 81 -63.38 70.98 32.80
C ALA A 81 -62.99 72.40 32.37
N GLN A 82 -61.74 72.58 31.91
CA GLN A 82 -61.07 73.89 31.81
C GLN A 82 -60.83 74.34 30.36
N ASN A 83 -61.49 73.74 29.37
CA ASN A 83 -61.35 74.16 27.96
C ASN A 83 -62.62 73.90 27.16
N ALA A 84 -62.69 74.44 25.94
CA ALA A 84 -63.79 74.23 25.02
C ALA A 84 -63.94 72.73 24.67
N PHE A 85 -65.19 72.24 24.72
CA PHE A 85 -65.57 70.85 24.47
C PHE A 85 -64.95 69.82 25.45
N ALA A 86 -64.40 70.27 26.58
CA ALA A 86 -63.84 69.37 27.59
C ALA A 86 -64.95 68.67 28.39
N THR A 87 -64.72 67.40 28.73
CA THR A 87 -65.61 66.59 29.57
C THR A 87 -64.83 65.98 30.73
N ALA A 88 -65.15 66.34 31.96
CA ALA A 88 -64.60 65.78 33.18
C ALA A 88 -65.73 65.08 33.97
N VAL A 89 -65.62 63.78 34.21
CA VAL A 89 -66.62 63.00 34.94
C VAL A 89 -65.93 62.12 35.96
N GLY A 90 -66.18 62.34 37.25
CA GLY A 90 -65.56 61.65 38.38
C GLY A 90 -65.04 62.60 39.45
N SER A 91 -64.94 62.13 40.69
CA SER A 91 -64.43 62.92 41.83
C SER A 91 -62.98 63.36 41.58
N ASN A 92 -62.71 64.67 41.62
CA ASN A 92 -61.41 65.30 41.31
C ASN A 92 -60.88 65.00 39.89
N SER A 93 -61.75 64.64 38.94
CA SER A 93 -61.35 64.50 37.53
C SER A 93 -61.03 65.88 36.93
N THR A 94 -60.05 65.96 36.04
CA THR A 94 -59.62 67.21 35.41
C THR A 94 -59.45 67.03 33.90
N ALA A 95 -60.22 67.76 33.10
CA ALA A 95 -60.04 67.86 31.66
C ALA A 95 -59.63 69.31 31.29
N SER A 96 -58.33 69.57 31.17
CA SER A 96 -57.79 70.92 30.90
C SER A 96 -57.39 71.18 29.45
N GLY A 97 -57.28 70.13 28.63
CA GLY A 97 -57.03 70.25 27.20
C GLY A 97 -58.29 70.58 26.37
N ASN A 98 -58.11 71.22 25.22
CA ASN A 98 -59.21 71.44 24.26
C ASN A 98 -59.74 70.11 23.74
N ARG A 99 -61.07 69.88 23.76
CA ARG A 99 -61.70 68.57 23.43
C ARG A 99 -61.18 67.39 24.26
N ALA A 100 -60.63 67.63 25.45
CA ALA A 100 -60.15 66.57 26.32
C ALA A 100 -61.29 65.86 27.07
N MET A 101 -61.15 64.57 27.34
CA MET A 101 -62.12 63.77 28.09
C MET A 101 -61.43 63.07 29.27
N ALA A 102 -61.79 63.41 30.50
CA ALA A 102 -61.35 62.74 31.72
C ALA A 102 -62.54 62.01 32.38
N LEU A 103 -62.53 60.68 32.41
CA LEU A 103 -63.63 59.84 32.93
C LEU A 103 -63.12 58.88 34.00
N GLY A 104 -63.34 59.20 35.27
CA GLY A 104 -62.95 58.40 36.43
C GLY A 104 -62.50 59.29 37.59
N PRO A 105 -62.54 58.81 38.85
CA PRO A 105 -62.00 59.58 39.95
C PRO A 105 -60.51 59.85 39.72
N THR A 106 -60.09 61.11 39.95
CA THR A 106 -58.72 61.60 39.76
C THR A 106 -58.13 61.46 38.34
N ALA A 107 -58.94 61.12 37.33
CA ALA A 107 -58.50 61.08 35.93
C ALA A 107 -58.11 62.48 35.43
N THR A 108 -57.01 62.59 34.71
CA THR A 108 -56.46 63.87 34.22
C THR A 108 -56.19 63.83 32.71
N ALA A 109 -56.90 64.64 31.94
CA ALA A 109 -56.70 64.80 30.50
C ALA A 109 -56.29 66.27 30.20
N SER A 110 -54.98 66.53 30.09
CA SER A 110 -54.44 67.88 29.89
C SER A 110 -54.03 68.20 28.45
N GLY A 111 -53.81 67.18 27.61
CA GLY A 111 -53.53 67.36 26.20
C GLY A 111 -54.74 67.75 25.34
N GLU A 112 -54.52 68.45 24.22
CA GLU A 112 -55.56 68.67 23.21
C GLU A 112 -56.05 67.33 22.64
N LYS A 113 -57.37 67.13 22.55
CA LYS A 113 -58.03 65.89 22.09
C LYS A 113 -57.59 64.63 22.85
N SER A 114 -57.12 64.79 24.09
CA SER A 114 -56.71 63.64 24.90
C SER A 114 -57.89 62.98 25.60
N ILE A 115 -57.76 61.68 25.87
CA ILE A 115 -58.77 60.87 26.56
C ILE A 115 -58.08 60.14 27.70
N ALA A 116 -58.52 60.38 28.94
CA ALA A 116 -58.09 59.66 30.13
C ALA A 116 -59.31 58.99 30.78
N MET A 117 -59.31 57.67 30.91
CA MET A 117 -60.42 56.90 31.50
C MET A 117 -59.90 55.93 32.56
N GLY A 118 -60.54 55.88 33.73
CA GLY A 118 -60.16 55.03 34.87
C GLY A 118 -59.64 55.82 36.07
N PHE A 119 -59.52 55.16 37.23
CA PHE A 119 -58.99 55.78 38.46
C PHE A 119 -57.55 56.25 38.22
N LYS A 120 -57.27 57.56 38.39
CA LYS A 120 -55.92 58.13 38.17
C LYS A 120 -55.36 57.94 36.74
N GLY A 121 -56.21 57.71 35.73
CA GLY A 121 -55.76 57.69 34.33
C GLY A 121 -55.25 59.07 33.90
N THR A 122 -54.12 59.14 33.19
CA THR A 122 -53.44 60.41 32.87
C THR A 122 -53.10 60.49 31.38
N ALA A 123 -53.61 61.49 30.68
CA ALA A 123 -53.36 61.74 29.25
C ALA A 123 -52.85 63.18 29.05
N SER A 124 -51.52 63.33 29.02
CA SER A 124 -50.86 64.63 29.21
C SER A 124 -50.56 65.40 27.92
N ALA A 125 -50.45 64.71 26.79
CA ALA A 125 -50.05 65.28 25.50
C ALA A 125 -51.16 65.22 24.45
N LYS A 126 -50.94 65.88 23.31
CA LYS A 126 -51.93 65.99 22.23
C LYS A 126 -52.29 64.64 21.62
N ASN A 127 -53.57 64.43 21.29
CA ASN A 127 -54.13 63.23 20.66
C ASN A 127 -53.82 61.92 21.42
N THR A 128 -53.69 61.97 22.75
CA THR A 128 -53.35 60.80 23.57
C THR A 128 -54.58 60.03 24.04
N LEU A 129 -54.40 58.74 24.32
CA LEU A 129 -55.40 57.86 24.90
C LEU A 129 -54.82 57.10 26.09
N ALA A 130 -55.39 57.26 27.28
CA ALA A 130 -55.06 56.51 28.49
C ALA A 130 -56.34 55.85 29.04
N ILE A 131 -56.42 54.53 29.07
CA ILE A 131 -57.57 53.77 29.58
C ILE A 131 -57.08 52.75 30.60
N GLY A 132 -57.54 52.83 31.84
CA GLY A 132 -57.19 51.90 32.92
C GLY A 132 -56.74 52.62 34.18
N GLU A 133 -56.77 51.92 35.31
CA GLU A 133 -56.31 52.45 36.58
C GLU A 133 -54.82 52.82 36.49
N SER A 134 -54.46 54.05 36.85
CA SER A 134 -53.09 54.57 36.80
C SER A 134 -52.40 54.45 35.42
N SER A 135 -53.18 54.33 34.34
CA SER A 135 -52.65 54.38 32.96
C SER A 135 -52.09 55.77 32.63
N GLY A 136 -51.04 55.85 31.81
CA GLY A 136 -50.34 57.09 31.50
C GLY A 136 -49.94 57.20 30.03
N ALA A 137 -50.43 58.22 29.32
CA ALA A 137 -49.99 58.58 27.97
C ALA A 137 -49.37 59.99 27.99
N SER A 138 -48.04 60.07 27.86
CA SER A 138 -47.28 61.28 28.21
C SER A 138 -46.79 62.09 27.01
N ASN A 139 -46.75 61.52 25.81
CA ASN A 139 -46.24 62.16 24.60
C ASN A 139 -47.25 62.09 23.45
N GLU A 140 -47.04 62.88 22.39
CA GLU A 140 -48.04 63.07 21.33
C GLU A 140 -48.44 61.74 20.66
N ARG A 141 -49.74 61.56 20.40
CA ARG A 141 -50.34 60.36 19.76
C ARG A 141 -50.09 59.03 20.51
N ALA A 142 -49.59 59.09 21.75
CA ALA A 142 -49.36 57.91 22.59
C ALA A 142 -50.68 57.27 23.07
N MET A 143 -50.69 55.94 23.14
CA MET A 143 -51.84 55.13 23.55
C MET A 143 -51.44 54.16 24.66
N ALA A 144 -52.06 54.28 25.84
CA ALA A 144 -51.87 53.41 26.99
C ALA A 144 -53.22 52.78 27.39
N ILE A 145 -53.34 51.45 27.31
CA ILE A 145 -54.58 50.73 27.63
C ILE A 145 -54.26 49.55 28.57
N GLY A 146 -54.71 49.64 29.83
CA GLY A 146 -54.49 48.63 30.86
C GLY A 146 -54.16 49.26 32.22
N THR A 147 -54.32 48.50 33.30
CA THR A 147 -53.94 48.94 34.64
C THR A 147 -52.43 49.17 34.71
N GLY A 148 -52.02 50.40 35.04
CA GLY A 148 -50.62 50.80 35.11
C GLY A 148 -49.90 50.93 33.76
N ALA A 149 -50.57 50.76 32.63
CA ALA A 149 -49.96 50.87 31.31
C ALA A 149 -49.35 52.27 31.08
N GLN A 150 -48.11 52.35 30.63
CA GLN A 150 -47.39 53.61 30.36
C GLN A 150 -46.95 53.69 28.89
N ALA A 151 -47.45 54.66 28.15
CA ALA A 151 -46.94 55.05 26.84
C ALA A 151 -46.21 56.39 26.98
N LYS A 152 -44.88 56.32 27.11
CA LYS A 152 -44.02 57.49 27.39
C LYS A 152 -43.36 58.05 26.13
N GLY A 153 -43.30 57.33 25.01
CA GLY A 153 -42.78 57.88 23.75
C GLY A 153 -43.84 58.52 22.85
N GLU A 154 -43.41 59.33 21.87
CA GLU A 154 -44.28 59.81 20.78
C GLU A 154 -44.72 58.63 19.91
N ASP A 155 -45.99 58.58 19.49
CA ASP A 155 -46.58 57.44 18.75
C ASP A 155 -46.47 56.08 19.45
N ALA A 156 -46.12 56.05 20.74
CA ALA A 156 -45.93 54.81 21.48
C ALA A 156 -47.28 54.13 21.80
N VAL A 157 -47.32 52.81 21.72
CA VAL A 157 -48.49 51.99 22.05
C VAL A 157 -48.13 51.03 23.18
N SER A 158 -48.84 51.17 24.29
CA SER A 158 -48.77 50.28 25.45
C SER A 158 -50.14 49.66 25.70
N TYR A 159 -50.25 48.33 25.62
CA TYR A 159 -51.49 47.59 25.83
C TYR A 159 -51.26 46.39 26.74
N GLY A 160 -51.90 46.37 27.91
CA GLY A 160 -51.76 45.33 28.93
C GLY A 160 -51.46 45.89 30.32
N SER A 161 -51.64 45.06 31.36
CA SER A 161 -51.31 45.46 32.73
C SER A 161 -49.81 45.70 32.87
N SER A 162 -49.41 46.87 33.37
CA SER A 162 -48.01 47.27 33.56
C SER A 162 -47.14 47.21 32.30
N ALA A 163 -47.75 47.29 31.11
CA ALA A 163 -47.01 47.43 29.85
C ALA A 163 -46.35 48.82 29.78
N GLU A 164 -45.10 48.90 29.31
CA GLU A 164 -44.34 50.14 29.22
C GLU A 164 -43.73 50.29 27.82
N ALA A 165 -44.17 51.31 27.08
CA ALA A 165 -43.61 51.72 25.81
C ALA A 165 -42.89 53.07 26.00
N SER A 166 -41.59 53.02 26.25
CA SER A 166 -40.78 54.16 26.69
C SER A 166 -40.13 54.95 25.55
N GLY A 167 -39.95 54.34 24.38
CA GLY A 167 -39.38 54.99 23.20
C GLY A 167 -40.39 55.53 22.20
N ALA A 168 -39.94 56.43 21.32
CA ALA A 168 -40.75 56.89 20.20
C ALA A 168 -41.05 55.73 19.24
N GLN A 169 -42.31 55.59 18.83
CA GLN A 169 -42.83 54.49 18.01
C GLN A 169 -42.69 53.10 18.65
N ALA A 170 -42.43 53.02 19.96
CA ALA A 170 -42.37 51.77 20.70
C ALA A 170 -43.75 51.09 20.75
N VAL A 171 -43.76 49.76 20.68
CA VAL A 171 -44.98 48.95 20.81
C VAL A 171 -44.78 47.90 21.89
N ALA A 172 -45.49 48.02 23.01
CA ALA A 172 -45.49 47.07 24.13
C ALA A 172 -46.89 46.45 24.28
N LEU A 173 -47.02 45.17 23.94
CA LEU A 173 -48.30 44.45 23.91
C LEU A 173 -48.24 43.19 24.79
N GLY A 174 -48.86 43.24 25.97
CA GLY A 174 -48.91 42.14 26.93
C GLY A 174 -48.65 42.60 28.36
N VAL A 175 -48.89 41.71 29.33
CA VAL A 175 -48.64 42.00 30.75
C VAL A 175 -47.15 42.16 31.01
N SER A 176 -46.76 43.23 31.69
CA SER A 176 -45.37 43.55 32.06
C SER A 176 -44.40 43.56 30.88
N THR A 177 -44.87 44.01 29.72
CA THR A 177 -44.03 44.19 28.52
C THR A 177 -43.25 45.49 28.57
N GLU A 178 -42.05 45.51 27.99
CA GLU A 178 -41.18 46.68 27.99
C GLU A 178 -40.60 46.90 26.58
N ALA A 179 -40.90 48.04 25.96
CA ALA A 179 -40.37 48.42 24.65
C ALA A 179 -39.72 49.80 24.73
N ASN A 180 -38.42 49.85 24.44
CA ASN A 180 -37.62 51.07 24.38
C ASN A 180 -37.30 51.44 22.93
N GLU A 181 -37.01 52.71 22.70
CA GLU A 181 -36.79 53.28 21.35
C GLU A 181 -37.89 52.86 20.35
N GLN A 182 -37.56 52.61 19.08
CA GLN A 182 -38.50 52.03 18.09
C GLN A 182 -38.67 50.50 18.27
N GLY A 183 -38.60 49.99 19.50
CA GLY A 183 -38.68 48.56 19.81
C GLY A 183 -40.11 48.02 19.77
N ILE A 184 -40.24 46.72 19.48
CA ILE A 184 -41.52 45.99 19.47
C ILE A 184 -41.43 44.82 20.45
N ALA A 185 -42.20 44.88 21.53
CA ALA A 185 -42.32 43.81 22.53
C ALA A 185 -43.75 43.24 22.53
N LEU A 186 -43.90 41.95 22.24
CA LEU A 186 -45.18 41.25 22.19
C LEU A 186 -45.13 39.95 23.01
N GLY A 187 -45.97 39.85 24.05
CA GLY A 187 -46.11 38.66 24.91
C GLY A 187 -45.72 38.91 26.37
N ALA A 188 -46.30 38.18 27.31
CA ALA A 188 -46.13 38.49 28.74
C ALA A 188 -44.64 38.50 29.16
N GLY A 189 -44.19 39.62 29.73
CA GLY A 189 -42.81 39.82 30.18
C GLY A 189 -41.77 40.00 29.07
N SER A 190 -42.16 40.13 27.79
CA SER A 190 -41.21 40.38 26.69
C SER A 190 -40.58 41.78 26.78
N LYS A 191 -39.31 41.88 26.40
CA LYS A 191 -38.50 43.09 26.53
C LYS A 191 -37.69 43.39 25.26
N ALA A 192 -38.05 44.45 24.55
CA ALA A 192 -37.30 45.02 23.43
C ALA A 192 -36.56 46.27 23.92
N MET A 193 -35.30 46.11 24.33
CA MET A 193 -34.61 47.08 25.19
C MET A 193 -33.75 48.10 24.44
N THR A 194 -33.56 47.93 23.13
CA THR A 194 -32.64 48.74 22.31
C THR A 194 -33.25 49.13 20.97
N LYS A 195 -32.61 50.07 20.26
CA LYS A 195 -33.01 50.57 18.94
C LYS A 195 -33.53 49.50 17.99
N GLN A 196 -34.78 49.64 17.54
CA GLN A 196 -35.42 48.79 16.53
C GLN A 196 -35.33 47.29 16.83
N SER A 197 -35.23 46.91 18.11
CA SER A 197 -35.24 45.51 18.53
C SER A 197 -36.67 44.95 18.52
N ILE A 198 -36.82 43.67 18.18
CA ILE A 198 -38.10 42.98 18.13
C ILE A 198 -38.05 41.80 19.10
N ALA A 199 -38.92 41.78 20.11
CA ALA A 199 -39.04 40.71 21.09
C ALA A 199 -40.47 40.15 21.06
N VAL A 200 -40.65 38.96 20.49
CA VAL A 200 -41.96 38.30 20.35
C VAL A 200 -41.95 36.97 21.11
N GLY A 201 -42.88 36.81 22.04
CA GLY A 201 -43.02 35.61 22.88
C GLY A 201 -42.72 35.91 24.34
N ALA A 202 -43.34 35.12 25.23
CA ALA A 202 -43.26 35.35 26.67
C ALA A 202 -41.80 35.33 27.17
N VAL A 203 -41.46 36.28 28.04
CA VAL A 203 -40.14 36.47 28.66
C VAL A 203 -38.95 36.57 27.69
N SER A 204 -39.18 36.90 26.41
CA SER A 204 -38.11 37.19 25.46
C SER A 204 -37.39 38.50 25.83
N VAL A 205 -36.07 38.56 25.72
CA VAL A 205 -35.26 39.74 26.07
C VAL A 205 -34.23 40.05 24.99
N ILE A 206 -34.37 41.19 24.33
CA ILE A 206 -33.53 41.59 23.20
C ILE A 206 -32.83 42.90 23.53
N ASN A 207 -31.54 42.79 23.82
CA ASN A 207 -30.61 43.89 24.16
C ASN A 207 -29.63 44.22 23.02
N GLY A 208 -29.76 43.55 21.86
CA GLY A 208 -29.01 43.86 20.66
C GLY A 208 -29.74 44.84 19.76
N GLN A 209 -29.08 45.91 19.32
CA GLN A 209 -29.66 46.87 18.37
C GLN A 209 -30.01 46.17 17.06
N TYR A 210 -31.18 46.46 16.50
CA TYR A 210 -31.74 45.78 15.32
C TYR A 210 -31.91 44.25 15.50
N GLY A 211 -31.84 43.75 16.73
CA GLY A 211 -31.94 42.34 17.03
C GLY A 211 -33.38 41.84 16.95
N ILE A 212 -33.54 40.57 16.56
CA ILE A 212 -34.84 39.91 16.43
C ILE A 212 -34.88 38.69 17.35
N GLY A 213 -35.85 38.66 18.24
CA GLY A 213 -36.18 37.56 19.15
C GLY A 213 -37.59 37.06 18.90
N MET A 214 -37.76 35.78 18.57
CA MET A 214 -39.09 35.18 18.41
C MET A 214 -39.19 33.80 19.06
N GLY A 215 -40.05 33.66 20.06
CA GLY A 215 -40.23 32.43 20.83
C GLY A 215 -40.30 32.71 22.33
N ARG A 216 -40.63 31.69 23.13
CA ARG A 216 -40.58 31.80 24.59
C ARG A 216 -39.11 31.86 25.03
N ASN A 217 -38.77 32.79 25.91
CA ASN A 217 -37.45 32.88 26.54
C ASN A 217 -36.28 33.01 25.54
N THR A 218 -36.48 33.68 24.41
CA THR A 218 -35.37 34.04 23.51
C THR A 218 -34.53 35.14 24.11
N LYS A 219 -33.21 35.09 23.95
CA LYS A 219 -32.34 36.13 24.50
C LYS A 219 -31.22 36.51 23.53
N VAL A 220 -31.16 37.78 23.19
CA VAL A 220 -30.03 38.41 22.48
C VAL A 220 -29.43 39.42 23.43
N ILE A 221 -28.18 39.22 23.85
CA ILE A 221 -27.54 40.10 24.83
C ILE A 221 -26.97 41.37 24.18
N ALA A 222 -26.48 42.29 25.03
CA ALA A 222 -25.74 43.45 24.56
C ALA A 222 -24.51 42.99 23.74
N GLY A 223 -24.30 43.62 22.59
CA GLY A 223 -23.29 43.25 21.60
C GLY A 223 -23.74 42.27 20.53
N GLY A 224 -24.96 41.73 20.62
CA GLY A 224 -25.63 41.02 19.53
C GLY A 224 -26.35 41.95 18.55
N GLN A 225 -25.64 42.91 17.95
CA GLN A 225 -26.25 43.81 16.96
C GLN A 225 -26.61 43.05 15.67
N ASN A 226 -27.74 43.38 15.05
CA ASN A 226 -28.26 42.71 13.86
C ASN A 226 -28.47 41.19 14.03
N SER A 227 -28.51 40.71 15.27
CA SER A 227 -28.56 39.27 15.56
C SER A 227 -29.99 38.75 15.61
N ILE A 228 -30.16 37.47 15.30
CA ILE A 228 -31.47 36.81 15.22
C ILE A 228 -31.49 35.61 16.15
N ALA A 229 -32.45 35.54 17.06
CA ALA A 229 -32.73 34.41 17.94
C ALA A 229 -34.20 33.98 17.78
N ILE A 230 -34.46 32.87 17.09
CA ILE A 230 -35.81 32.36 16.84
C ILE A 230 -35.93 30.91 17.31
N GLY A 231 -36.93 30.61 18.12
CA GLY A 231 -37.17 29.31 18.74
C GLY A 231 -37.18 29.42 20.26
N ASN A 232 -37.87 28.50 20.94
CA ASN A 232 -37.93 28.48 22.40
C ASN A 232 -36.51 28.32 22.97
N GLU A 233 -36.12 29.19 23.89
CA GLU A 233 -34.77 29.21 24.51
C GLU A 233 -33.62 29.44 23.52
N SER A 234 -33.87 30.02 22.34
CA SER A 234 -32.80 30.43 21.43
C SER A 234 -31.99 31.60 22.00
N TYR A 235 -30.68 31.59 21.76
CA TYR A 235 -29.74 32.47 22.46
C TYR A 235 -28.62 32.99 21.55
N VAL A 236 -28.36 34.30 21.62
CA VAL A 236 -27.16 34.93 21.06
C VAL A 236 -26.45 35.69 22.18
N GLY A 237 -25.20 35.30 22.49
CA GLY A 237 -24.41 35.93 23.55
C GLY A 237 -23.29 35.08 24.10
N ALA A 238 -22.68 35.48 25.23
CA ALA A 238 -21.62 34.70 25.87
C ALA A 238 -22.10 33.29 26.30
N PRO A 239 -21.26 32.25 26.22
CA PRO A 239 -21.57 30.94 26.80
C PRO A 239 -21.90 31.07 28.29
N ASP A 240 -22.92 30.34 28.76
CA ASP A 240 -23.20 30.24 30.20
C ASP A 240 -22.25 29.21 30.86
N SER A 241 -22.11 29.25 32.19
CA SER A 241 -21.25 28.32 32.95
C SER A 241 -21.73 26.85 32.95
N THR A 242 -22.84 26.53 32.28
CA THR A 242 -23.40 25.19 32.13
C THR A 242 -23.26 24.63 30.72
N THR A 243 -22.73 25.41 29.78
CA THR A 243 -22.30 24.93 28.47
C THR A 243 -21.07 24.03 28.66
N PRO A 244 -21.10 22.77 28.18
CA PRO A 244 -19.95 21.87 28.32
C PRO A 244 -18.76 22.43 27.55
N THR A 245 -17.78 22.96 28.28
CA THR A 245 -16.42 23.14 27.77
C THR A 245 -15.85 21.74 27.57
N ILE A 246 -15.95 21.20 26.36
CA ILE A 246 -15.07 20.10 25.96
C ILE A 246 -13.67 20.69 25.94
N THR A 247 -12.84 20.24 26.87
CA THR A 247 -11.44 20.63 26.98
C THR A 247 -10.73 20.31 25.68
N THR A 248 -10.11 21.33 25.11
CA THR A 248 -9.10 21.24 24.06
C THR A 248 -8.11 20.12 24.40
N PRO A 249 -7.86 19.14 23.52
CA PRO A 249 -6.62 18.39 23.56
C PRO A 249 -5.43 19.36 23.58
N PRO A 250 -4.32 19.04 24.27
CA PRO A 250 -3.17 19.92 24.37
C PRO A 250 -2.69 20.34 22.97
N GLU A 251 -2.47 21.64 22.83
CA GLU A 251 -1.76 22.29 21.73
C GLU A 251 -0.44 21.53 21.49
N ASN A 252 -0.36 20.74 20.41
CA ASN A 252 0.88 20.09 20.04
C ASN A 252 1.72 21.10 19.25
N GLN A 253 2.79 21.57 19.88
CA GLN A 253 3.68 22.58 19.34
C GLN A 253 4.46 22.10 18.10
N ASN A 254 4.65 23.05 17.18
CA ASN A 254 5.63 23.10 16.09
C ASN A 254 5.60 21.99 15.04
N TYR A 255 4.87 22.25 13.95
CA TYR A 255 5.24 21.76 12.63
C TYR A 255 5.97 22.88 11.88
N ASP A 256 7.30 22.81 11.90
CA ASP A 256 8.15 23.65 11.04
C ASP A 256 8.20 22.97 9.67
N VAL A 257 7.43 23.50 8.71
CA VAL A 257 7.34 22.97 7.35
C VAL A 257 7.91 24.03 6.41
N ASP A 258 9.22 23.96 6.15
CA ASP A 258 9.86 24.78 5.14
C ASP A 258 9.66 24.13 3.75
N TYR A 259 8.57 24.53 3.08
CA TYR A 259 8.33 24.19 1.67
C TYR A 259 8.36 25.49 0.85
N THR A 260 9.44 25.70 0.11
CA THR A 260 9.50 26.73 -0.92
C THR A 260 9.02 26.16 -2.26
N ILE A 261 7.71 26.20 -2.46
CA ILE A 261 7.10 26.28 -3.79
C ILE A 261 6.26 27.55 -3.80
N SER A 262 6.62 28.50 -4.67
CA SER A 262 6.03 29.83 -4.70
C SER A 262 4.56 29.77 -5.15
N GLU A 263 3.62 30.02 -4.25
CA GLU A 263 2.27 30.44 -4.59
C GLU A 263 1.87 31.58 -3.66
N ARG A 264 1.07 32.53 -4.17
CA ARG A 264 0.57 33.67 -3.38
C ARG A 264 -0.25 33.13 -2.21
N TYR A 265 0.37 33.00 -1.05
CA TYR A 265 -0.33 32.87 0.21
C TYR A 265 -0.86 34.26 0.57
N GLU A 266 -2.04 34.62 0.04
CA GLU A 266 -2.78 35.74 0.57
C GLU A 266 -3.28 35.32 1.96
N THR A 267 -2.60 35.77 3.01
CA THR A 267 -3.14 35.64 4.36
C THR A 267 -4.48 36.38 4.41
N PRO A 268 -5.57 35.74 4.87
CA PRO A 268 -6.82 36.44 5.08
C PRO A 268 -6.57 37.68 5.93
N PRO A 269 -7.25 38.82 5.66
CA PRO A 269 -7.06 40.04 6.42
C PRO A 269 -7.21 39.78 7.93
N GLU A 270 -6.26 40.25 8.76
CA GLU A 270 -6.19 40.03 10.23
C GLU A 270 -7.38 40.58 11.05
N GLY A 271 -8.49 40.97 10.42
CA GLY A 271 -9.63 41.64 11.06
C GLY A 271 -11.00 40.97 10.89
N ASP A 272 -11.08 39.77 10.29
CA ASP A 272 -12.37 39.12 9.99
C ASP A 272 -12.83 38.14 11.11
N THR A 273 -11.95 37.77 12.05
CA THR A 273 -12.30 36.90 13.19
C THR A 273 -12.85 37.65 14.41
N VAL A 274 -12.88 38.98 14.38
CA VAL A 274 -13.33 39.79 15.51
C VAL A 274 -14.12 41.00 15.02
N ALA A 275 -15.13 41.39 15.79
CA ALA A 275 -15.85 42.62 15.49
C ALA A 275 -14.89 43.82 15.59
N ALA A 276 -14.99 44.75 14.62
CA ALA A 276 -14.23 46.00 14.63
C ALA A 276 -14.46 46.84 15.90
N ASN A 277 -15.57 46.61 16.62
CA ASN A 277 -15.91 47.22 17.88
C ASN A 277 -16.01 46.15 18.97
N ALA A 278 -15.26 46.30 20.06
CA ALA A 278 -15.24 45.34 21.17
C ALA A 278 -16.62 45.13 21.83
N ASN A 279 -17.54 46.10 21.69
CA ASN A 279 -18.92 45.98 22.19
C ASN A 279 -19.84 45.18 21.26
N GLU A 280 -19.34 44.66 20.13
CA GLU A 280 -20.12 43.98 19.08
C GLU A 280 -19.71 42.51 18.90
N THR A 281 -19.24 41.89 19.98
CA THR A 281 -18.68 40.51 20.01
C THR A 281 -19.61 39.44 19.41
N TYR A 282 -20.93 39.66 19.40
CA TYR A 282 -21.94 38.70 18.93
C TYR A 282 -22.74 39.22 17.73
N LYS A 283 -22.21 40.24 17.05
CA LYS A 283 -22.88 40.93 15.96
C LYS A 283 -23.05 40.04 14.74
N ASN A 284 -24.15 40.26 14.03
CA ASN A 284 -24.57 39.56 12.81
C ASN A 284 -24.74 38.05 13.00
N SER A 285 -25.03 37.61 14.24
CA SER A 285 -25.12 36.19 14.55
C SER A 285 -26.56 35.69 14.59
N ILE A 286 -26.74 34.42 14.24
CA ILE A 286 -28.03 33.80 13.98
C ILE A 286 -28.16 32.53 14.82
N ALA A 287 -29.25 32.41 15.57
CA ALA A 287 -29.65 31.22 16.32
C ALA A 287 -31.10 30.86 16.00
N LEU A 288 -31.33 29.81 15.22
CA LEU A 288 -32.65 29.40 14.74
C LEU A 288 -32.94 27.94 15.15
N GLY A 289 -33.85 27.74 16.11
CA GLY A 289 -34.26 26.41 16.56
C GLY A 289 -34.57 26.37 18.06
N PHE A 290 -35.20 25.28 18.51
CA PHE A 290 -35.34 24.99 19.94
C PHE A 290 -33.95 24.93 20.56
N THR A 291 -33.68 25.77 21.56
CA THR A 291 -32.39 25.85 22.27
C THR A 291 -31.16 26.05 21.36
N ALA A 292 -31.30 26.64 20.18
CA ALA A 292 -30.17 26.98 19.31
C ALA A 292 -29.34 28.12 19.94
N LYS A 293 -28.00 28.02 19.90
CA LYS A 293 -27.11 28.97 20.57
C LYS A 293 -26.00 29.45 19.65
N SER A 294 -25.74 30.74 19.70
CA SER A 294 -24.69 31.39 18.94
C SER A 294 -23.87 32.25 19.90
N PHE A 295 -22.55 32.01 19.96
CA PHE A 295 -21.67 32.56 21.00
C PHE A 295 -20.56 33.48 20.48
N GLY A 296 -20.42 33.63 19.17
CA GLY A 296 -19.34 34.41 18.55
C GLY A 296 -19.83 35.45 17.56
N PHE A 297 -18.86 36.09 16.91
CA PHE A 297 -19.07 37.10 15.87
C PHE A 297 -19.42 36.45 14.53
N GLN A 298 -20.47 36.93 13.84
CA GLN A 298 -20.90 36.41 12.52
C GLN A 298 -21.17 34.90 12.48
N THR A 299 -21.77 34.36 13.54
CA THR A 299 -21.99 32.91 13.66
C THR A 299 -23.40 32.52 13.22
N THR A 300 -23.56 31.31 12.69
CA THR A 300 -24.85 30.78 12.24
C THR A 300 -25.12 29.43 12.88
N ALA A 301 -26.04 29.38 13.85
CA ALA A 301 -26.55 28.16 14.47
C ALA A 301 -28.00 27.92 14.02
N ILE A 302 -28.25 26.82 13.30
CA ILE A 302 -29.58 26.47 12.77
C ILE A 302 -29.88 25.01 13.09
N GLY A 303 -30.92 24.75 13.87
CA GLY A 303 -31.35 23.42 14.29
C GLY A 303 -31.49 23.30 15.79
N SER A 304 -32.27 22.31 16.23
CA SER A 304 -32.53 22.08 17.67
C SER A 304 -31.23 21.78 18.41
N GLY A 305 -30.88 22.57 19.42
CA GLY A 305 -29.64 22.41 20.19
C GLY A 305 -28.35 22.62 19.39
N SER A 306 -28.41 23.25 18.21
CA SER A 306 -27.20 23.62 17.46
C SER A 306 -26.42 24.71 18.21
N GLU A 307 -25.09 24.67 18.13
CA GLU A 307 -24.19 25.61 18.80
C GLU A 307 -23.08 26.10 17.85
N ALA A 308 -22.98 27.41 17.64
CA ALA A 308 -21.90 28.04 16.89
C ALA A 308 -21.10 28.95 17.83
N HIS A 309 -19.79 28.73 17.99
CA HIS A 309 -19.00 29.35 19.07
C HIS A 309 -18.10 30.49 18.61
N ASP A 310 -17.01 30.23 17.91
CA ASP A 310 -16.03 31.26 17.52
C ASP A 310 -16.45 31.98 16.23
N ALA A 311 -15.65 32.92 15.72
CA ALA A 311 -16.08 33.79 14.63
C ALA A 311 -16.28 33.08 13.28
N ASN A 312 -17.25 33.58 12.49
CA ASN A 312 -17.59 33.08 11.15
C ASN A 312 -17.93 31.58 11.11
N THR A 313 -18.43 31.03 12.21
CA THR A 313 -18.79 29.62 12.32
C THR A 313 -20.19 29.31 11.78
N ILE A 314 -20.35 28.11 11.22
CA ILE A 314 -21.64 27.60 10.74
C ILE A 314 -21.91 26.26 11.42
N ALA A 315 -22.94 26.19 12.26
CA ALA A 315 -23.48 24.97 12.83
C ALA A 315 -24.92 24.75 12.34
N MET A 316 -25.15 23.74 11.51
CA MET A 316 -26.47 23.46 10.92
C MET A 316 -26.86 22.00 11.11
N GLY A 317 -27.93 21.75 11.85
CA GLY A 317 -28.43 20.41 12.16
C GLY A 317 -28.86 20.27 13.61
N ILE A 318 -29.52 19.16 13.94
CA ILE A 318 -29.88 18.88 15.33
C ILE A 318 -28.59 18.57 16.10
N SER A 319 -28.32 19.34 17.16
CA SER A 319 -27.12 19.20 17.98
C SER A 319 -25.80 19.28 17.19
N ALA A 320 -25.78 20.03 16.08
CA ALA A 320 -24.55 20.36 15.38
C ALA A 320 -23.74 21.39 16.20
N VAL A 321 -22.42 21.23 16.31
CA VAL A 321 -21.55 22.11 17.10
C VAL A 321 -20.35 22.55 16.28
N ALA A 322 -20.21 23.85 16.06
CA ALA A 322 -19.05 24.45 15.40
C ALA A 322 -18.23 25.30 16.37
N LYS A 323 -16.98 24.92 16.64
CA LYS A 323 -16.16 25.58 17.68
C LYS A 323 -15.13 26.56 17.19
N GLY A 324 -14.26 26.21 16.26
CA GLY A 324 -13.14 27.08 15.86
C GLY A 324 -13.50 28.08 14.76
N ASN A 325 -12.71 29.14 14.63
CA ASN A 325 -12.89 30.17 13.59
C ASN A 325 -13.12 29.59 12.19
N TYR A 326 -14.09 30.12 11.44
CA TYR A 326 -14.45 29.66 10.09
C TYR A 326 -14.88 28.19 9.99
N SER A 327 -15.09 27.49 11.11
CA SER A 327 -15.43 26.08 11.07
C SER A 327 -16.89 25.85 10.66
N VAL A 328 -17.13 24.73 9.99
CA VAL A 328 -18.43 24.39 9.40
C VAL A 328 -18.85 22.99 9.87
N ALA A 329 -19.87 22.91 10.70
CA ALA A 329 -20.50 21.67 11.15
C ALA A 329 -21.91 21.55 10.58
N ILE A 330 -22.15 20.65 9.63
CA ILE A 330 -23.45 20.45 8.97
C ILE A 330 -23.89 19.00 9.08
N GLY A 331 -24.99 18.73 9.78
CA GLY A 331 -25.55 17.41 9.99
C GLY A 331 -26.04 17.22 11.42
N GLN A 332 -26.82 16.16 11.67
CA GLN A 332 -27.17 15.80 13.04
C GLN A 332 -25.87 15.40 13.77
N GLN A 333 -25.62 16.00 14.94
CA GLN A 333 -24.41 15.76 15.74
C GLN A 333 -23.10 15.90 14.95
N ALA A 334 -23.06 16.76 13.92
CA ALA A 334 -21.80 17.14 13.30
C ALA A 334 -21.00 18.04 14.25
N HIS A 335 -19.70 17.81 14.38
CA HIS A 335 -18.84 18.55 15.33
C HIS A 335 -17.54 18.99 14.67
N THR A 336 -17.18 20.26 14.87
CA THR A 336 -15.86 20.81 14.55
C THR A 336 -15.18 21.39 15.79
N GLY A 337 -13.87 21.17 15.93
CA GLY A 337 -13.09 21.58 17.10
C GLY A 337 -12.27 22.85 16.95
N PHE A 338 -11.69 23.05 15.76
CA PHE A 338 -10.59 23.99 15.53
C PHE A 338 -10.82 24.86 14.29
N ALA A 339 -9.93 25.82 14.06
CA ALA A 339 -10.05 26.76 12.95
C ALA A 339 -10.08 26.04 11.60
N ASN A 340 -10.84 26.60 10.65
CA ASN A 340 -10.94 26.14 9.25
C ASN A 340 -11.40 24.67 9.07
N SER A 341 -11.88 24.03 10.13
CA SER A 341 -12.30 22.64 10.08
C SER A 341 -13.71 22.49 9.56
N VAL A 342 -13.96 21.43 8.80
CA VAL A 342 -15.24 21.15 8.14
C VAL A 342 -15.70 19.75 8.52
N ALA A 343 -16.91 19.62 9.06
CA ALA A 343 -17.57 18.35 9.35
C ALA A 343 -18.97 18.36 8.72
N ILE A 344 -19.18 17.53 7.69
CA ILE A 344 -20.46 17.42 6.99
C ILE A 344 -20.93 15.97 7.04
N GLY A 345 -22.01 15.71 7.77
CA GLY A 345 -22.49 14.35 7.98
C GLY A 345 -23.18 14.10 9.31
N HIS A 346 -23.89 12.97 9.40
CA HIS A 346 -24.41 12.50 10.68
C HIS A 346 -23.23 12.02 11.55
N TYR A 347 -23.13 12.53 12.79
CA TYR A 347 -22.11 12.13 13.76
C TYR A 347 -20.65 12.26 13.24
N THR A 348 -20.41 13.23 12.35
CA THR A 348 -19.08 13.46 11.76
C THR A 348 -18.31 14.46 12.59
N GLU A 349 -17.04 14.18 12.87
CA GLU A 349 -16.21 14.95 13.79
C GLU A 349 -14.87 15.33 13.14
N ALA A 350 -14.63 16.64 13.03
CA ALA A 350 -13.37 17.21 12.58
C ALA A 350 -12.72 18.03 13.71
N TYR A 351 -11.91 17.37 14.54
CA TYR A 351 -11.14 17.98 15.63
C TYR A 351 -9.70 18.31 15.23
N GLY A 352 -9.39 18.33 13.94
CA GLY A 352 -8.12 18.86 13.44
C GLY A 352 -8.29 20.26 12.88
N GLU A 353 -7.32 21.14 13.11
CA GLU A 353 -7.24 22.41 12.38
C GLU A 353 -7.09 22.16 10.88
N GLU A 354 -7.76 22.96 10.05
CA GLU A 354 -7.77 22.85 8.58
C GLU A 354 -8.22 21.48 8.03
N SER A 355 -8.82 20.65 8.89
CA SER A 355 -9.24 19.30 8.50
C SER A 355 -10.68 19.25 7.99
N THR A 356 -10.91 18.46 6.95
CA THR A 356 -12.22 18.27 6.32
C THR A 356 -12.69 16.83 6.46
N ALA A 357 -13.85 16.62 7.07
CA ALA A 357 -14.55 15.35 7.20
C ALA A 357 -15.93 15.43 6.52
N ILE A 358 -16.19 14.55 5.56
CA ILE A 358 -17.48 14.45 4.88
C ILE A 358 -17.94 12.99 4.85
N GLY A 359 -19.11 12.70 5.44
CA GLY A 359 -19.75 11.38 5.37
C GLY A 359 -20.62 11.03 6.59
N TYR A 360 -20.36 9.89 7.22
CA TYR A 360 -21.11 9.41 8.38
C TYR A 360 -20.14 8.80 9.39
N HIS A 361 -20.22 9.22 10.65
CA HIS A 361 -19.41 8.66 11.74
C HIS A 361 -17.90 8.71 11.49
N SER A 362 -17.43 9.71 10.74
CA SER A 362 -16.01 9.90 10.45
C SER A 362 -15.37 10.77 11.53
N HIS A 363 -14.18 10.39 11.99
CA HIS A 363 -13.49 11.01 13.12
C HIS A 363 -12.06 11.37 12.72
N ILE A 364 -11.75 12.66 12.78
CA ILE A 364 -10.43 13.22 12.49
C ILE A 364 -9.96 14.00 13.71
N SER A 365 -8.70 13.83 14.14
CA SER A 365 -8.13 14.59 15.24
C SER A 365 -6.80 15.30 14.96
N GLY A 366 -6.06 14.94 13.90
CA GLY A 366 -4.87 15.70 13.51
C GLY A 366 -5.14 16.72 12.40
N VAL A 367 -4.13 17.55 12.11
CA VAL A 367 -4.21 18.77 11.31
C VAL A 367 -4.13 18.46 9.81
N ASN A 368 -4.76 19.30 8.98
CA ASN A 368 -4.66 19.26 7.51
C ASN A 368 -5.02 17.88 6.91
N ASN A 369 -6.04 17.25 7.47
CA ASN A 369 -6.52 15.95 7.01
C ASN A 369 -7.77 16.08 6.13
N VAL A 370 -7.93 15.16 5.20
CA VAL A 370 -9.13 15.05 4.37
C VAL A 370 -9.73 13.65 4.51
N ALA A 371 -10.95 13.55 5.03
CA ALA A 371 -11.71 12.31 5.12
C ALA A 371 -13.00 12.40 4.28
N LEU A 372 -13.12 11.51 3.29
CA LEU A 372 -14.28 11.44 2.40
C LEU A 372 -14.86 10.02 2.43
N GLY A 373 -15.94 9.83 3.19
CA GLY A 373 -16.64 8.56 3.32
C GLY A 373 -17.14 8.29 4.74
N ASN A 374 -17.56 7.04 4.98
CA ASN A 374 -18.19 6.65 6.24
C ASN A 374 -17.18 5.93 7.15
N TYR A 375 -17.24 6.15 8.46
CA TYR A 375 -16.35 5.50 9.43
C TYR A 375 -14.86 5.71 9.12
N VAL A 376 -14.51 6.89 8.58
CA VAL A 376 -13.11 7.23 8.34
C VAL A 376 -12.44 7.62 9.65
N SER A 377 -11.23 7.13 9.88
CA SER A 377 -10.49 7.31 11.14
C SER A 377 -9.09 7.83 10.87
N LEU A 378 -8.88 9.13 11.10
CA LEU A 378 -7.58 9.83 10.97
C LEU A 378 -7.19 10.41 12.33
N LEU A 379 -6.77 9.52 13.24
CA LEU A 379 -6.58 9.86 14.64
C LEU A 379 -5.10 10.01 14.97
N GLY A 380 -4.71 11.20 15.44
CA GLY A 380 -3.33 11.50 15.79
C GLY A 380 -2.37 11.54 14.59
N VAL A 381 -2.91 11.58 13.37
CA VAL A 381 -2.15 11.72 12.13
C VAL A 381 -2.42 13.06 11.49
N SER A 382 -1.47 13.65 10.79
CA SER A 382 -1.62 14.92 10.05
C SER A 382 -1.35 14.73 8.56
N ASP A 383 -1.76 15.72 7.75
CA ASP A 383 -1.44 15.81 6.31
C ASP A 383 -1.89 14.58 5.51
N SER A 384 -2.95 13.91 5.95
CA SER A 384 -3.37 12.63 5.40
C SER A 384 -4.74 12.71 4.72
N VAL A 385 -4.89 11.94 3.66
CA VAL A 385 -6.13 11.85 2.87
C VAL A 385 -6.67 10.44 2.96
N ALA A 386 -7.94 10.29 3.33
CA ALA A 386 -8.63 9.01 3.35
C ALA A 386 -9.96 9.09 2.58
N VAL A 387 -10.13 8.22 1.60
CA VAL A 387 -11.31 8.17 0.73
C VAL A 387 -11.86 6.76 0.70
N GLY A 388 -13.09 6.58 1.16
CA GLY A 388 -13.77 5.30 1.23
C GLY A 388 -14.46 5.06 2.57
N SER A 389 -15.05 3.89 2.75
CA SER A 389 -15.67 3.50 4.01
C SER A 389 -14.69 2.72 4.89
N HIS A 390 -14.75 2.87 6.21
CA HIS A 390 -13.87 2.17 7.15
C HIS A 390 -12.38 2.31 6.84
N THR A 391 -11.97 3.44 6.27
CA THR A 391 -10.56 3.72 5.98
C THR A 391 -9.87 4.29 7.20
N ARG A 392 -8.61 3.90 7.40
CA ARG A 392 -7.81 4.36 8.54
C ARG A 392 -6.38 4.70 8.12
N SER A 393 -5.84 5.77 8.69
CA SER A 393 -4.40 6.03 8.66
C SER A 393 -3.85 6.09 10.08
N LEU A 394 -2.70 5.44 10.27
CA LEU A 394 -1.86 5.50 11.47
C LEU A 394 -0.50 6.16 11.16
N LEU A 395 -0.37 6.74 9.96
CA LEU A 395 0.81 7.45 9.49
C LEU A 395 0.42 8.85 9.01
N ASN A 396 1.29 9.82 9.28
CA ASN A 396 1.18 11.16 8.67
C ASN A 396 1.42 11.08 7.17
N ASN A 397 1.08 12.16 6.44
CA ASN A 397 1.44 12.35 5.03
C ASN A 397 0.95 11.21 4.11
N SER A 398 -0.09 10.48 4.51
CA SER A 398 -0.50 9.23 3.85
C SER A 398 -1.82 9.38 3.11
N VAL A 399 -1.98 8.62 2.02
CA VAL A 399 -3.20 8.58 1.22
C VAL A 399 -3.80 7.17 1.29
N VAL A 400 -5.04 7.05 1.76
CA VAL A 400 -5.72 5.77 1.99
C VAL A 400 -6.96 5.70 1.10
N LEU A 401 -7.01 4.73 0.19
CA LEU A 401 -8.01 4.69 -0.88
C LEU A 401 -8.77 3.36 -0.92
N GLY A 402 -10.09 3.44 -0.72
CA GLY A 402 -11.03 2.34 -0.89
C GLY A 402 -11.44 1.68 0.43
N ASN A 403 -12.61 1.03 0.43
CA ASN A 403 -13.23 0.43 1.63
C ASN A 403 -12.28 -0.48 2.42
N GLY A 404 -12.16 -0.26 3.73
CA GLY A 404 -11.34 -1.07 4.64
C GLY A 404 -9.84 -0.94 4.43
N SER A 405 -9.36 0.10 3.73
CA SER A 405 -7.92 0.30 3.52
C SER A 405 -7.26 0.90 4.77
N LEU A 406 -6.00 0.53 4.99
CA LEU A 406 -5.23 0.92 6.16
C LEU A 406 -3.83 1.37 5.73
N ALA A 407 -3.42 2.57 6.14
CA ALA A 407 -2.01 2.94 6.21
C ALA A 407 -1.52 2.69 7.64
N THR A 408 -0.59 1.76 7.83
CA THR A 408 -0.09 1.36 9.14
C THR A 408 1.43 1.52 9.23
N PRO A 409 2.00 1.96 10.38
CA PRO A 409 3.41 1.78 10.70
C PRO A 409 3.71 0.28 10.78
N SER A 410 3.96 -0.37 9.63
CA SER A 410 4.53 -1.72 9.66
C SER A 410 5.91 -1.65 10.32
N THR A 411 6.27 -2.69 11.08
CA THR A 411 7.67 -2.90 11.52
C THR A 411 8.62 -3.14 10.34
N ASP A 412 8.11 -3.18 9.10
CA ASP A 412 8.88 -3.34 7.88
C ASP A 412 9.46 -2.04 7.32
N PHE A 413 9.17 -0.86 7.88
CA PHE A 413 9.77 0.38 7.37
C PHE A 413 11.27 0.51 7.66
N ASP A 414 11.79 -0.25 8.63
CA ASP A 414 13.23 -0.41 8.84
C ASP A 414 13.87 -1.35 7.81
N LYS A 415 13.08 -2.08 7.01
CA LYS A 415 13.58 -2.94 5.95
C LYS A 415 13.73 -2.13 4.68
N ALA A 416 14.93 -2.18 4.11
CA ALA A 416 15.21 -1.59 2.82
C ALA A 416 14.26 -2.16 1.75
N ALA A 417 13.88 -1.31 0.80
CA ALA A 417 13.03 -1.70 -0.31
C ALA A 417 13.60 -2.92 -1.04
N TYR A 418 12.71 -3.85 -1.41
CA TYR A 418 13.09 -5.13 -2.00
C TYR A 418 13.94 -4.91 -3.26
N LEU A 419 15.16 -5.47 -3.29
CA LEU A 419 16.17 -5.36 -4.34
C LEU A 419 16.80 -3.98 -4.57
N SER A 420 16.07 -2.86 -4.39
CA SER A 420 16.65 -1.52 -4.57
C SER A 420 17.49 -1.05 -3.38
N GLY A 421 17.21 -1.57 -2.18
CA GLY A 421 17.94 -1.19 -0.97
C GLY A 421 17.60 0.22 -0.46
N GLU A 422 16.61 0.89 -1.05
CA GLU A 422 16.21 2.23 -0.67
C GLU A 422 15.58 2.23 0.73
N ALA A 423 16.04 3.14 1.58
CA ALA A 423 15.46 3.34 2.91
C ALA A 423 14.14 4.10 2.79
N PHE A 424 13.16 3.73 3.63
CA PHE A 424 11.89 4.42 3.71
C PHE A 424 11.77 5.19 5.04
N ASP A 425 11.45 6.48 4.98
CA ASP A 425 11.13 7.26 6.19
C ASP A 425 9.62 7.32 6.38
N LYS A 426 9.14 6.85 7.54
CA LYS A 426 7.72 6.94 7.94
C LYS A 426 7.13 8.34 7.87
N LYS A 427 7.96 9.40 7.90
CA LYS A 427 7.54 10.80 7.71
C LYS A 427 7.09 11.11 6.28
N GLN A 428 7.50 10.31 5.30
CA GLN A 428 7.08 10.50 3.90
C GLN A 428 5.65 10.00 3.64
N GLY A 429 5.10 9.19 4.55
CA GLY A 429 3.78 8.58 4.41
C GLY A 429 3.71 7.54 3.28
N VAL A 430 2.54 6.92 3.12
CA VAL A 430 2.31 5.88 2.09
C VAL A 430 1.01 6.13 1.35
N VAL A 431 0.94 5.62 0.11
CA VAL A 431 -0.34 5.45 -0.60
C VAL A 431 -0.82 4.01 -0.39
N SER A 432 -1.82 3.83 0.47
CA SER A 432 -2.44 2.53 0.73
C SER A 432 -3.73 2.37 -0.07
N VAL A 433 -3.78 1.33 -0.89
CA VAL A 433 -4.97 0.92 -1.65
C VAL A 433 -5.55 -0.40 -1.14
N GLY A 434 -5.22 -0.79 0.08
CA GLY A 434 -5.64 -2.05 0.70
C GLY A 434 -5.32 -2.10 2.19
N ASN A 435 -5.34 -3.27 2.78
CA ASN A 435 -4.94 -3.48 4.18
C ASN A 435 -4.38 -4.89 4.37
N VAL A 436 -3.57 -5.04 5.41
CA VAL A 436 -3.36 -6.34 6.07
C VAL A 436 -4.58 -6.66 6.94
N ALA A 437 -4.78 -7.91 7.34
CA ALA A 437 -5.81 -8.22 8.31
C ALA A 437 -5.56 -7.46 9.64
N TYR A 438 -6.56 -6.74 10.15
CA TYR A 438 -6.43 -5.98 11.40
C TYR A 438 -7.74 -5.97 12.19
N THR A 439 -7.66 -5.70 13.49
CA THR A 439 -8.84 -5.44 14.32
C THR A 439 -8.90 -3.97 14.72
N ALA A 440 -10.11 -3.43 14.81
CA ALA A 440 -10.35 -2.07 15.26
C ALA A 440 -11.48 -2.06 16.28
N THR A 441 -11.31 -1.29 17.35
CA THR A 441 -12.42 -0.98 18.24
C THR A 441 -13.23 0.16 17.63
N ILE A 442 -14.48 -0.12 17.27
CA ILE A 442 -15.44 0.84 16.74
C ILE A 442 -16.62 0.85 17.71
N ASN A 443 -16.95 2.00 18.29
CA ASN A 443 -18.03 2.15 19.28
C ASN A 443 -17.91 1.22 20.51
N GLY A 444 -16.69 0.84 20.90
CA GLY A 444 -16.44 -0.08 22.01
C GLY A 444 -16.55 -1.56 21.65
N GLU A 445 -16.92 -1.90 20.42
CA GLU A 445 -16.93 -3.27 19.89
C GLU A 445 -15.68 -3.52 19.03
N THR A 446 -15.09 -4.71 19.14
CA THR A 446 -13.95 -5.11 18.30
C THR A 446 -14.46 -5.66 16.99
N GLU A 447 -14.17 -4.96 15.89
CA GLU A 447 -14.42 -5.40 14.53
C GLU A 447 -13.12 -5.94 13.89
N SER A 448 -13.24 -7.01 13.10
CA SER A 448 -12.15 -7.59 12.32
C SER A 448 -12.28 -7.22 10.86
N PHE A 449 -11.18 -6.76 10.27
CA PHE A 449 -11.04 -6.43 8.87
C PHE A 449 -10.12 -7.45 8.22
N GLU A 450 -10.64 -8.18 7.25
CA GLU A 450 -9.85 -9.13 6.44
C GLU A 450 -8.83 -8.40 5.58
N GLU A 451 -7.74 -9.08 5.24
CA GLU A 451 -6.74 -8.60 4.30
C GLU A 451 -7.40 -8.35 2.93
N ASN A 452 -7.10 -7.21 2.32
CA ASN A 452 -7.50 -6.92 0.96
C ASN A 452 -6.41 -6.19 0.17
N THR A 453 -6.36 -6.49 -1.12
CA THR A 453 -5.49 -5.84 -2.09
C THR A 453 -6.30 -5.38 -3.30
N ARG A 454 -5.81 -4.36 -4.00
CA ARG A 454 -6.44 -3.82 -5.20
C ARG A 454 -5.49 -3.82 -6.37
N ARG A 455 -6.01 -4.19 -7.54
CA ARG A 455 -5.30 -3.98 -8.81
C ARG A 455 -5.36 -2.50 -9.17
N ILE A 456 -4.20 -1.89 -9.39
CA ILE A 456 -4.10 -0.56 -10.01
C ILE A 456 -4.05 -0.77 -11.53
N VAL A 457 -5.10 -0.39 -12.23
CA VAL A 457 -5.26 -0.62 -13.67
C VAL A 457 -4.96 0.66 -14.47
N ASN A 458 -4.65 0.51 -15.76
CA ASN A 458 -4.30 1.62 -16.66
C ASN A 458 -3.00 2.37 -16.27
N VAL A 459 -2.05 1.65 -15.66
CA VAL A 459 -0.72 2.19 -15.33
C VAL A 459 0.16 2.20 -16.60
N ALA A 460 0.64 3.38 -16.99
CA ALA A 460 1.59 3.54 -18.09
C ALA A 460 2.92 2.84 -17.78
N GLY A 461 3.81 2.72 -18.78
CA GLY A 461 5.15 2.18 -18.49
C GLY A 461 5.97 3.22 -17.76
N GLY A 462 6.61 2.84 -16.66
CA GLY A 462 7.52 3.73 -15.94
C GLY A 462 8.72 4.15 -16.79
N TYR A 463 9.12 5.40 -16.64
CA TYR A 463 10.26 6.02 -17.34
C TYR A 463 11.41 6.32 -16.38
N ALA A 464 11.11 6.93 -15.22
CA ALA A 464 12.09 7.18 -14.17
C ALA A 464 12.19 5.98 -13.20
N ASP A 465 13.27 5.92 -12.42
CA ASP A 465 13.50 4.86 -11.44
C ASP A 465 12.40 4.79 -10.35
N THR A 466 11.71 5.90 -10.11
CA THR A 466 10.62 6.02 -9.12
C THR A 466 9.22 5.78 -9.71
N ASP A 467 9.10 5.50 -11.00
CA ASP A 467 7.81 5.23 -11.62
C ASP A 467 7.37 3.77 -11.38
N ALA A 468 6.07 3.55 -11.22
CA ALA A 468 5.52 2.20 -11.11
C ALA A 468 5.75 1.39 -12.40
N VAL A 469 6.20 0.14 -12.24
CA VAL A 469 6.37 -0.82 -13.35
C VAL A 469 5.05 -1.50 -13.68
N ASN A 470 4.62 -1.46 -14.94
CA ASN A 470 3.46 -2.23 -15.37
C ASN A 470 3.84 -3.66 -15.82
N VAL A 471 2.84 -4.54 -15.94
CA VAL A 471 3.03 -5.95 -16.33
C VAL A 471 3.74 -6.10 -17.69
N ARG A 472 3.59 -5.14 -18.61
CA ARG A 472 4.24 -5.19 -19.94
C ARG A 472 5.74 -4.99 -19.84
N GLN A 473 6.22 -4.06 -19.01
CA GLN A 473 7.66 -3.90 -18.76
C GLN A 473 8.27 -5.15 -18.14
N LEU A 474 7.58 -5.74 -17.15
CA LEU A 474 8.04 -6.97 -16.51
C LEU A 474 8.11 -8.15 -17.48
N ARG A 475 7.09 -8.32 -18.35
CA ARG A 475 7.12 -9.35 -19.40
C ARG A 475 8.25 -9.11 -20.40
N THR A 476 8.49 -7.86 -20.80
CA THR A 476 9.59 -7.51 -21.71
C THR A 476 10.97 -7.84 -21.11
N LEU A 477 11.12 -7.72 -19.79
CA LEU A 477 12.33 -8.15 -19.08
C LEU A 477 12.45 -9.68 -19.06
N ALA A 478 11.37 -10.39 -18.74
CA ALA A 478 11.34 -11.86 -18.70
C ALA A 478 11.66 -12.48 -20.07
N ASP A 479 11.25 -11.81 -21.16
CA ASP A 479 11.47 -12.23 -22.55
C ASP A 479 12.83 -11.77 -23.12
N ARG A 480 13.68 -11.11 -22.33
CA ARG A 480 15.01 -10.66 -22.78
C ARG A 480 15.92 -11.88 -22.99
N VAL A 481 16.54 -11.97 -24.17
CA VAL A 481 17.51 -13.02 -24.52
C VAL A 481 18.75 -12.91 -23.62
N VAL A 482 19.11 -14.01 -22.94
CA VAL A 482 20.34 -14.08 -22.15
C VAL A 482 21.51 -14.35 -23.08
N THR A 483 22.49 -13.46 -23.10
CA THR A 483 23.74 -13.67 -23.82
C THR A 483 24.75 -14.34 -22.88
N VAL A 484 25.21 -15.53 -23.24
CA VAL A 484 26.23 -16.26 -22.49
C VAL A 484 27.58 -16.03 -23.15
N TYR A 485 28.63 -15.75 -22.37
CA TYR A 485 30.00 -15.58 -22.89
C TYR A 485 30.81 -16.84 -22.57
N SER A 486 31.56 -17.37 -23.55
CA SER A 486 32.59 -18.38 -23.29
C SER A 486 33.87 -17.67 -22.89
N GLY A 487 34.42 -17.94 -21.71
CA GLY A 487 35.66 -17.32 -21.23
C GLY A 487 36.45 -18.29 -20.36
N GLY A 488 37.67 -17.90 -19.97
CA GLY A 488 38.58 -18.71 -19.15
C GLY A 488 39.42 -17.83 -18.21
N SER A 489 40.06 -18.45 -17.22
CA SER A 489 41.03 -17.77 -16.36
C SER A 489 42.41 -17.76 -16.99
N ASP A 490 43.13 -16.65 -16.87
CA ASP A 490 44.58 -16.63 -17.10
C ASP A 490 45.35 -17.36 -15.98
N GLU A 491 46.68 -17.47 -16.12
CA GLU A 491 47.56 -18.13 -15.14
C GLU A 491 47.56 -17.44 -13.75
N SER A 492 46.99 -16.24 -13.64
CA SER A 492 46.85 -15.47 -12.39
C SER A 492 45.46 -15.62 -11.76
N GLY A 493 44.56 -16.39 -12.36
CA GLY A 493 43.18 -16.57 -11.91
C GLY A 493 42.23 -15.44 -12.32
N SER A 494 42.67 -14.50 -13.17
CA SER A 494 41.83 -13.40 -13.64
C SER A 494 40.99 -13.86 -14.84
N TYR A 495 39.68 -13.66 -14.76
CA TYR A 495 38.75 -14.14 -15.78
C TYR A 495 38.69 -13.19 -16.97
N VAL A 496 38.85 -13.72 -18.18
CA VAL A 496 38.66 -12.98 -19.44
C VAL A 496 37.40 -13.51 -20.13
N ALA A 497 36.40 -12.65 -20.30
CA ALA A 497 35.22 -12.96 -21.10
C ALA A 497 35.63 -13.10 -22.58
N GLY A 498 35.36 -14.25 -23.18
CA GLY A 498 35.57 -14.49 -24.61
C GLY A 498 34.31 -14.24 -25.45
N SER A 499 34.03 -15.09 -26.44
CA SER A 499 33.00 -14.82 -27.45
C SER A 499 31.58 -15.11 -26.94
N THR A 500 30.58 -14.41 -27.47
CA THR A 500 29.17 -14.71 -27.19
C THR A 500 28.81 -16.08 -27.75
N ILE A 501 28.36 -16.98 -26.88
CA ILE A 501 27.65 -18.20 -27.24
C ILE A 501 26.25 -17.73 -27.65
N ASN A 502 25.84 -18.03 -28.88
CA ASN A 502 24.49 -17.71 -29.36
C ASN A 502 23.45 -18.55 -28.61
N SER A 503 23.14 -18.12 -27.40
CA SER A 503 22.05 -18.62 -26.57
C SER A 503 20.73 -18.05 -27.10
N THR A 504 19.78 -18.92 -27.41
CA THR A 504 18.42 -18.56 -27.81
C THR A 504 17.45 -18.52 -26.63
N GLY A 505 17.94 -18.75 -25.40
CA GLY A 505 17.13 -18.80 -24.18
C GLY A 505 16.84 -17.41 -23.62
N THR A 506 15.64 -17.25 -23.06
CA THR A 506 15.27 -16.09 -22.23
C THR A 506 15.61 -16.36 -20.76
N LEU A 507 15.46 -15.35 -19.88
CA LEU A 507 15.65 -15.54 -18.44
C LEU A 507 14.78 -16.69 -17.88
N SER A 508 13.60 -16.90 -18.46
CA SER A 508 12.64 -17.93 -18.05
C SER A 508 12.96 -19.35 -18.53
N THR A 509 13.85 -19.51 -19.51
CA THR A 509 14.20 -20.82 -20.10
C THR A 509 15.69 -21.14 -20.01
N LEU A 510 16.46 -20.38 -19.24
CA LEU A 510 17.89 -20.61 -19.06
C LEU A 510 18.12 -21.85 -18.18
N ALA A 511 18.64 -22.92 -18.78
CA ALA A 511 19.05 -24.13 -18.09
C ALA A 511 20.42 -24.59 -18.62
N PHE A 512 21.29 -25.06 -17.73
CA PHE A 512 22.58 -25.65 -18.07
C PHE A 512 22.58 -27.12 -17.66
N ASP A 513 22.85 -28.02 -18.61
CA ASP A 513 23.15 -29.42 -18.34
C ASP A 513 24.63 -29.65 -18.64
N PHE A 514 25.38 -30.13 -17.64
CA PHE A 514 26.81 -30.35 -17.73
C PHE A 514 27.17 -31.83 -18.00
N GLY A 515 26.18 -32.73 -18.05
CA GLY A 515 26.36 -34.17 -18.31
C GLY A 515 27.12 -34.94 -17.22
N ASP A 516 27.39 -36.23 -17.48
CA ASP A 516 28.16 -37.10 -16.59
C ASP A 516 29.67 -36.80 -16.69
N GLY A 517 30.33 -36.57 -15.55
CA GLY A 517 31.79 -36.35 -15.47
C GLY A 517 32.23 -34.88 -15.40
N LEU A 518 31.31 -33.92 -15.49
CA LEU A 518 31.55 -32.52 -15.15
C LEU A 518 30.68 -32.13 -13.95
N LYS A 519 31.28 -31.45 -12.95
CA LYS A 519 30.58 -30.92 -11.80
C LYS A 519 30.64 -29.39 -11.79
N ALA A 520 29.47 -28.77 -11.65
CA ALA A 520 29.34 -27.34 -11.46
C ALA A 520 29.23 -27.04 -9.96
N ALA A 521 30.12 -26.20 -9.45
CA ALA A 521 30.09 -25.73 -8.07
C ALA A 521 30.08 -24.19 -8.03
N GLU A 522 29.28 -23.63 -7.13
CA GLU A 522 29.36 -22.20 -6.82
C GLU A 522 30.64 -21.93 -6.02
N VAL A 523 31.47 -21.01 -6.51
CA VAL A 523 32.69 -20.56 -5.84
C VAL A 523 32.69 -19.03 -5.81
N GLY A 524 32.99 -18.45 -4.65
CA GLY A 524 33.04 -17.00 -4.44
C GLY A 524 32.31 -16.55 -3.17
N GLU A 525 32.55 -15.32 -2.75
CA GLU A 525 31.86 -14.67 -1.62
C GLU A 525 30.48 -14.15 -2.05
N GLU A 526 29.63 -13.83 -1.06
CA GLU A 526 28.26 -13.36 -1.28
C GLU A 526 28.26 -12.06 -2.11
N GLY A 527 27.85 -12.15 -3.39
CA GLY A 527 27.85 -11.04 -4.36
C GLY A 527 28.77 -11.21 -5.58
N ASP A 528 29.76 -12.13 -5.52
CA ASP A 528 30.60 -12.52 -6.67
C ASP A 528 30.68 -14.05 -6.80
N LYS A 529 29.53 -14.70 -6.61
CA LYS A 529 29.42 -16.15 -6.83
C LYS A 529 29.51 -16.45 -8.32
N ARG A 530 30.44 -17.31 -8.69
CA ARG A 530 30.61 -17.80 -10.06
C ARG A 530 30.38 -19.31 -10.07
N VAL A 531 29.72 -19.79 -11.12
CA VAL A 531 29.57 -21.23 -11.34
C VAL A 531 30.82 -21.72 -12.07
N PHE A 532 31.68 -22.44 -11.36
CA PHE A 532 32.83 -23.09 -11.97
C PHE A 532 32.43 -24.50 -12.39
N VAL A 533 32.62 -24.79 -13.67
CA VAL A 533 32.50 -26.15 -14.20
C VAL A 533 33.87 -26.79 -14.16
N SER A 534 33.99 -27.88 -13.41
CA SER A 534 35.24 -28.63 -13.26
C SER A 534 35.02 -30.09 -13.66
N VAL A 535 36.09 -30.77 -14.06
CA VAL A 535 36.02 -32.22 -14.29
C VAL A 535 35.85 -32.91 -12.95
N ASP A 536 34.94 -33.88 -12.89
CA ASP A 536 34.67 -34.60 -11.66
C ASP A 536 35.84 -35.52 -11.30
N SER A 537 36.59 -35.11 -10.26
CA SER A 537 37.71 -35.87 -9.71
C SER A 537 37.36 -37.31 -9.36
N ASP A 538 36.13 -37.57 -8.93
CA ASP A 538 35.72 -38.88 -8.43
C ASP A 538 35.44 -39.82 -9.60
N TYR A 539 34.95 -39.28 -10.72
CA TYR A 539 34.85 -39.98 -11.99
C TYR A 539 36.22 -40.35 -12.55
N ILE A 540 37.21 -39.45 -12.50
CA ILE A 540 38.59 -39.72 -12.97
C ILE A 540 39.28 -40.80 -12.12
N GLN A 541 39.12 -40.78 -10.79
CA GLN A 541 39.78 -41.74 -9.89
C GLN A 541 39.30 -43.19 -10.08
N ASN A 542 38.13 -43.40 -10.66
CA ASN A 542 37.68 -44.75 -11.03
C ASN A 542 38.40 -45.31 -12.27
N VAL A 543 39.05 -44.45 -13.08
CA VAL A 543 39.72 -44.83 -14.34
C VAL A 543 41.25 -44.81 -14.21
N LEU A 544 41.84 -43.88 -13.45
CA LEU A 544 43.26 -43.81 -13.12
C LEU A 544 43.46 -43.85 -11.60
N ASN A 545 43.85 -45.00 -11.05
CA ASN A 545 44.16 -45.11 -9.62
C ASN A 545 45.49 -45.82 -9.37
N ALA A 546 45.90 -45.87 -8.09
CA ALA A 546 47.15 -46.50 -7.67
C ALA A 546 47.20 -48.04 -7.89
N ALA A 547 46.09 -48.67 -8.26
CA ALA A 547 46.00 -50.09 -8.58
C ALA A 547 46.21 -50.37 -10.07
N GLY A 548 46.02 -49.39 -10.96
CA GLY A 548 46.20 -49.56 -12.39
C GLY A 548 45.38 -48.60 -13.27
N VAL A 549 45.48 -48.82 -14.58
CA VAL A 549 44.58 -48.25 -15.59
C VAL A 549 43.56 -49.33 -15.94
N THR A 550 42.29 -49.08 -15.62
CA THR A 550 41.18 -49.99 -15.94
C THR A 550 40.27 -49.29 -16.92
N ILE A 551 40.23 -49.78 -18.16
CA ILE A 551 39.29 -49.31 -19.17
C ILE A 551 38.15 -50.34 -19.24
N ALA A 552 36.90 -49.90 -19.02
CA ALA A 552 35.76 -50.80 -19.12
C ALA A 552 35.73 -51.47 -20.50
N ASP A 553 35.61 -52.81 -20.52
CA ASP A 553 35.70 -53.67 -21.72
C ASP A 553 37.00 -53.53 -22.55
N GLY A 554 38.03 -52.87 -22.03
CA GLY A 554 39.29 -52.59 -22.70
C GLY A 554 40.53 -53.17 -21.99
N PRO A 555 41.74 -52.84 -22.48
CA PRO A 555 42.98 -53.25 -21.84
C PRO A 555 43.05 -52.75 -20.39
N THR A 556 43.48 -53.64 -19.50
CA THR A 556 43.68 -53.34 -18.08
C THR A 556 45.14 -53.57 -17.72
N VAL A 557 45.77 -52.57 -17.10
CA VAL A 557 47.16 -52.64 -16.61
C VAL A 557 47.13 -52.42 -15.11
N THR A 558 47.32 -53.49 -14.33
CA THR A 558 47.45 -53.41 -12.88
C THR A 558 48.89 -53.64 -12.43
N LYS A 559 49.15 -53.51 -11.13
CA LYS A 559 50.46 -53.87 -10.55
C LYS A 559 50.82 -55.34 -10.69
N GLU A 560 49.84 -56.21 -10.89
CA GLU A 560 50.02 -57.67 -10.91
C GLU A 560 49.86 -58.26 -12.31
N LEU A 561 49.08 -57.61 -13.19
CA LEU A 561 48.66 -58.18 -14.47
C LEU A 561 48.58 -57.11 -15.56
N VAL A 562 49.02 -57.49 -16.77
CA VAL A 562 48.66 -56.84 -18.02
C VAL A 562 47.66 -57.75 -18.72
N ASP A 563 46.38 -57.38 -18.73
CA ASP A 563 45.33 -58.07 -19.50
C ASP A 563 44.92 -57.19 -20.68
N ILE A 564 45.19 -57.68 -21.89
CA ILE A 564 44.90 -56.95 -23.13
C ILE A 564 43.53 -57.32 -23.72
N ASN A 565 42.69 -58.03 -22.97
CA ASN A 565 41.34 -58.46 -23.35
C ASN A 565 41.30 -59.21 -24.71
N GLY A 566 42.24 -60.13 -24.91
CA GLY A 566 42.34 -60.96 -26.12
C GLY A 566 42.91 -60.26 -27.37
N GLN A 567 43.36 -59.01 -27.26
CA GLN A 567 43.97 -58.27 -28.37
C GLN A 567 45.46 -58.60 -28.58
N GLN A 568 46.03 -58.17 -29.71
CA GLN A 568 47.46 -58.33 -30.00
C GLN A 568 48.27 -57.13 -29.50
N ILE A 569 49.44 -57.40 -28.93
CA ILE A 569 50.44 -56.36 -28.63
C ILE A 569 51.39 -56.26 -29.83
N HIS A 570 51.29 -55.18 -30.61
CA HIS A 570 52.20 -54.93 -31.73
C HIS A 570 53.38 -54.03 -31.31
N SER A 571 54.42 -53.97 -32.14
CA SER A 571 55.60 -53.11 -31.93
C SER A 571 56.43 -53.40 -30.67
N VAL A 572 56.38 -54.64 -30.17
CA VAL A 572 57.28 -55.11 -29.11
C VAL A 572 58.70 -55.19 -29.67
N ALA A 573 59.58 -54.29 -29.21
CA ALA A 573 61.00 -54.31 -29.53
C ALA A 573 61.67 -55.61 -29.05
N ASP A 574 62.86 -55.94 -29.58
CA ASP A 574 63.61 -57.10 -29.11
C ASP A 574 63.92 -56.96 -27.61
N GLY A 575 63.52 -57.95 -26.81
CA GLY A 575 63.87 -58.00 -25.40
C GLY A 575 65.38 -58.12 -25.20
N THR A 576 65.93 -57.29 -24.33
CA THR A 576 67.37 -57.21 -24.00
C THR A 576 67.67 -57.65 -22.56
N SER A 577 66.70 -57.57 -21.67
CA SER A 577 66.76 -58.03 -20.27
C SER A 577 65.92 -59.29 -20.04
N VAL A 578 66.21 -59.99 -18.93
CA VAL A 578 65.56 -61.27 -18.57
C VAL A 578 64.05 -61.16 -18.32
N ASN A 579 63.55 -59.95 -18.05
CA ASN A 579 62.14 -59.69 -17.77
C ASN A 579 61.41 -58.99 -18.93
N ASP A 580 62.07 -58.81 -20.07
CA ASP A 580 61.44 -58.19 -21.24
C ASP A 580 60.51 -59.18 -21.93
N ALA A 581 59.46 -58.67 -22.57
CA ALA A 581 58.62 -59.48 -23.44
C ALA A 581 59.42 -59.92 -24.69
N VAL A 582 59.36 -61.20 -25.04
CA VAL A 582 59.96 -61.72 -26.26
C VAL A 582 59.02 -61.53 -27.44
N ASN A 583 59.54 -61.02 -28.56
CA ASN A 583 58.76 -60.93 -29.79
C ASN A 583 58.94 -62.19 -30.68
N LEU A 584 58.07 -62.34 -31.68
CA LEU A 584 58.10 -63.51 -32.59
C LEU A 584 59.40 -63.61 -33.40
N GLY A 585 60.06 -62.48 -33.68
CA GLY A 585 61.35 -62.45 -34.37
C GLY A 585 62.45 -63.13 -33.56
N GLN A 586 62.52 -62.85 -32.26
CA GLN A 586 63.47 -63.47 -31.35
C GLN A 586 63.25 -64.99 -31.20
N LEU A 587 61.99 -65.44 -31.11
CA LEU A 587 61.67 -66.87 -31.05
C LEU A 587 62.04 -67.62 -32.34
N ARG A 588 61.75 -67.04 -33.51
CA ARG A 588 62.18 -67.59 -34.81
C ARG A 588 63.70 -67.65 -34.96
N GLY A 589 64.41 -66.69 -34.37
CA GLY A 589 65.88 -66.71 -34.31
C GLY A 589 66.43 -67.89 -33.51
N VAL A 590 65.75 -68.29 -32.43
CA VAL A 590 66.09 -69.50 -31.65
C VAL A 590 65.76 -70.77 -32.44
N GLU A 591 64.59 -70.83 -33.07
CA GLU A 591 64.16 -71.95 -33.92
C GLU A 591 65.19 -72.27 -35.01
N SER A 592 65.64 -71.26 -35.77
CA SER A 592 66.64 -71.43 -36.84
C SER A 592 68.00 -71.94 -36.33
N LYS A 593 68.43 -71.52 -35.14
CA LYS A 593 69.69 -72.01 -34.53
C LYS A 593 69.58 -73.48 -34.12
N LEU A 594 68.40 -73.90 -33.64
CA LEU A 594 68.15 -75.29 -33.26
C LEU A 594 68.09 -76.20 -34.48
N ASP A 595 67.39 -75.79 -35.54
CA ASP A 595 67.30 -76.54 -36.80
C ASP A 595 68.68 -76.81 -37.40
N LYS A 596 69.53 -75.78 -37.50
CA LYS A 596 70.92 -75.95 -37.99
C LYS A 596 71.73 -76.94 -37.15
N LYS A 597 71.53 -76.98 -35.84
CA LYS A 597 72.24 -77.93 -34.96
C LYS A 597 71.77 -79.36 -35.18
N ILE A 598 70.47 -79.57 -35.39
CA ILE A 598 69.89 -80.87 -35.73
C ILE A 598 70.40 -81.35 -37.10
N GLU A 599 70.42 -80.46 -38.10
CA GLU A 599 70.86 -80.78 -39.45
C GLU A 599 72.32 -81.26 -39.49
N LYS A 600 73.23 -80.52 -38.83
CA LYS A 600 74.63 -80.93 -38.68
C LYS A 600 74.81 -82.26 -37.97
N THR A 601 74.03 -82.50 -36.91
CA THR A 601 74.06 -83.76 -36.16
C THR A 601 73.62 -84.94 -37.05
N GLY A 602 72.59 -84.75 -37.88
CA GLY A 602 72.13 -85.75 -38.84
C GLY A 602 73.18 -86.09 -39.91
N ALA A 603 73.83 -85.06 -40.48
CA ALA A 603 74.86 -85.25 -41.50
C ALA A 603 76.09 -86.01 -40.96
N MET A 604 76.55 -85.67 -39.74
CA MET A 604 77.65 -86.36 -39.05
C MET A 604 77.34 -87.83 -38.76
N SER A 605 76.12 -88.12 -38.31
CA SER A 605 75.67 -89.48 -38.04
C SER A 605 75.66 -90.34 -39.32
N ALA A 606 75.21 -89.77 -40.45
CA ALA A 606 75.24 -90.44 -41.75
C ALA A 606 76.69 -90.70 -42.23
N ALA A 607 77.61 -89.75 -41.99
CA ALA A 607 79.02 -89.90 -42.37
C ALA A 607 79.70 -91.02 -41.59
N LEU A 608 79.45 -91.10 -40.28
CA LEU A 608 79.95 -92.18 -39.41
C LEU A 608 79.38 -93.55 -39.80
N ALA A 609 78.11 -93.63 -40.18
CA ALA A 609 77.48 -94.87 -40.62
C ALA A 609 78.12 -95.43 -41.92
N ALA A 610 78.57 -94.55 -42.81
CA ALA A 610 79.26 -94.94 -44.05
C ALA A 610 80.64 -95.60 -43.81
N LEU A 611 81.19 -95.54 -42.59
CA LEU A 611 82.44 -96.21 -42.24
C LEU A 611 82.29 -97.75 -42.09
N ASN A 612 81.06 -98.28 -42.06
CA ASN A 612 80.75 -99.73 -41.88
C ASN A 612 80.65 -100.54 -43.18
N GLY A 613 81.48 -100.27 -44.19
CA GLY A 613 81.55 -101.10 -45.40
C GLY A 613 82.23 -102.47 -45.15
N THR A 614 81.72 -103.55 -45.74
CA THR A 614 82.40 -104.85 -45.77
C THR A 614 83.56 -104.80 -46.76
N TYR A 615 84.77 -104.57 -46.26
CA TYR A 615 85.99 -104.63 -47.09
C TYR A 615 86.58 -106.04 -47.05
N ASP A 616 86.90 -106.58 -48.23
CA ASP A 616 87.66 -107.82 -48.34
C ASP A 616 89.13 -107.51 -48.09
N LEU A 617 89.59 -107.87 -46.89
CA LEU A 617 90.96 -107.66 -46.45
C LEU A 617 91.79 -108.89 -46.80
N ASP A 618 92.06 -109.06 -48.10
CA ASP A 618 92.96 -110.11 -48.57
C ASP A 618 94.37 -109.87 -48.01
N ASN A 619 94.70 -110.62 -46.97
CA ASN A 619 96.00 -110.70 -46.29
C ASN A 619 96.48 -109.43 -45.52
N LYS A 620 95.58 -108.51 -45.10
CA LYS A 620 95.91 -107.32 -44.26
C LYS A 620 94.96 -107.17 -43.05
N SER A 621 95.45 -106.70 -41.90
CA SER A 621 94.68 -106.65 -40.64
C SER A 621 94.01 -105.30 -40.30
N THR A 622 94.36 -104.19 -40.96
CA THR A 622 93.83 -102.84 -40.65
C THR A 622 93.48 -102.07 -41.92
N ALA A 623 92.37 -101.30 -41.90
CA ALA A 623 91.97 -100.37 -42.94
C ALA A 623 91.67 -98.98 -42.38
N ILE A 624 91.98 -97.94 -43.15
CA ILE A 624 91.50 -96.57 -42.92
C ILE A 624 90.29 -96.36 -43.83
N THR A 625 89.17 -95.92 -43.28
CA THR A 625 87.92 -95.67 -43.99
C THR A 625 87.60 -94.18 -43.98
N ALA A 626 86.94 -93.71 -45.03
CA ALA A 626 86.42 -92.35 -45.10
C ALA A 626 84.96 -92.42 -45.54
N GLY A 627 84.09 -91.73 -44.83
CA GLY A 627 82.65 -91.69 -45.07
C GLY A 627 82.20 -90.25 -45.28
N LEU A 628 81.32 -90.03 -46.24
CA LEU A 628 80.68 -88.73 -46.44
C LEU A 628 79.20 -88.87 -46.08
N GLY A 629 78.70 -87.96 -45.26
CA GLY A 629 77.30 -87.91 -44.83
C GLY A 629 76.68 -86.58 -45.22
N TYR A 630 75.41 -86.63 -45.62
CA TYR A 630 74.66 -85.45 -45.99
C TYR A 630 73.24 -85.54 -45.43
N TYR A 631 72.76 -84.46 -44.81
CA TYR A 631 71.39 -84.38 -44.28
C TYR A 631 70.87 -82.94 -44.36
N LYS A 632 69.76 -82.75 -45.09
CA LYS A 632 69.01 -81.48 -45.21
C LYS A 632 69.85 -80.22 -45.49
N GLY A 633 70.92 -80.32 -46.28
CA GLY A 633 71.75 -79.16 -46.66
C GLY A 633 73.13 -79.12 -46.02
N GLU A 634 73.34 -79.88 -44.94
CA GLU A 634 74.63 -79.97 -44.27
C GLU A 634 75.38 -81.25 -44.69
N SER A 635 76.68 -81.11 -44.85
CA SER A 635 77.59 -82.22 -45.17
C SER A 635 78.57 -82.46 -44.02
N ALA A 636 78.98 -83.71 -43.85
CA ALA A 636 79.97 -84.11 -42.88
C ALA A 636 80.94 -85.13 -43.49
N LEU A 637 82.20 -85.04 -43.07
CA LEU A 637 83.23 -86.03 -43.38
C LEU A 637 83.52 -86.83 -42.12
N ALA A 638 83.56 -88.15 -42.28
CA ALA A 638 84.01 -89.07 -41.27
C ALA A 638 85.30 -89.76 -41.72
N LEU A 639 86.21 -89.95 -40.79
CA LEU A 639 87.40 -90.78 -40.96
C LEU A 639 87.34 -91.88 -39.90
N GLY A 640 87.63 -93.10 -40.31
CA GLY A 640 87.58 -94.26 -39.44
C GLY A 640 88.79 -95.14 -39.60
N VAL A 641 89.02 -95.96 -38.58
CA VAL A 641 89.92 -97.10 -38.66
C VAL A 641 89.12 -98.35 -38.34
N ALA A 642 89.26 -99.36 -39.19
CA ALA A 642 88.70 -100.68 -38.97
C ALA A 642 89.84 -101.68 -38.82
N HIS A 643 89.80 -102.49 -37.78
CA HIS A 643 90.81 -103.52 -37.50
C HIS A 643 90.15 -104.89 -37.41
N ARG A 644 90.68 -105.86 -38.16
CA ARG A 644 90.24 -107.25 -38.14
C ARG A 644 91.06 -108.01 -37.11
N ILE A 645 90.39 -108.49 -36.07
CA ILE A 645 91.04 -109.28 -35.00
C ILE A 645 91.24 -110.73 -35.48
N ASN A 646 90.21 -111.31 -36.11
CA ASN A 646 90.25 -112.61 -36.77
C ASN A 646 89.19 -112.69 -37.89
N ASP A 647 89.05 -113.83 -38.56
CA ASP A 647 88.14 -113.97 -39.71
C ASP A 647 86.66 -113.70 -39.36
N ASP A 648 86.30 -113.85 -38.08
CA ASP A 648 84.93 -113.69 -37.60
C ASP A 648 84.68 -112.42 -36.78
N VAL A 649 85.69 -111.63 -36.41
CA VAL A 649 85.53 -110.46 -35.53
C VAL A 649 86.31 -109.24 -36.03
N ARG A 650 85.61 -108.11 -36.14
CA ARG A 650 86.15 -106.80 -36.51
C ARG A 650 85.76 -105.74 -35.49
N VAL A 651 86.63 -104.75 -35.33
CA VAL A 651 86.35 -103.54 -34.56
C VAL A 651 86.55 -102.32 -35.45
N ASN A 652 85.76 -101.29 -35.23
CA ASN A 652 85.97 -100.01 -35.88
C ASN A 652 85.77 -98.85 -34.92
N ALA A 653 86.42 -97.75 -35.23
CA ALA A 653 86.24 -96.47 -34.58
C ALA A 653 86.25 -95.38 -35.64
N GLY A 654 85.36 -94.41 -35.48
CA GLY A 654 85.16 -93.33 -36.44
C GLY A 654 84.97 -92.00 -35.73
N LEU A 655 85.40 -90.95 -36.40
CA LEU A 655 85.23 -89.55 -36.01
C LEU A 655 84.68 -88.80 -37.21
N SER A 656 83.62 -88.03 -37.01
CA SER A 656 83.07 -87.14 -38.04
C SER A 656 83.01 -85.70 -37.60
N PHE A 657 83.10 -84.82 -38.58
CA PHE A 657 83.11 -83.38 -38.41
C PHE A 657 82.17 -82.75 -39.44
N SER A 658 81.36 -81.77 -39.00
CA SER A 658 80.54 -80.93 -39.88
C SER A 658 80.80 -79.46 -39.56
N GLY A 659 81.43 -78.76 -40.49
CA GLY A 659 81.87 -77.38 -40.31
C GLY A 659 83.00 -77.23 -39.27
N ASN A 660 83.02 -76.08 -38.58
CA ASN A 660 84.18 -75.63 -37.80
C ASN A 660 84.16 -76.01 -36.30
N SER A 661 83.12 -76.68 -35.79
CA SER A 661 82.96 -76.84 -34.33
C SER A 661 82.27 -78.10 -33.84
N ASP A 662 81.47 -78.76 -34.68
CA ASP A 662 80.68 -79.91 -34.24
C ASP A 662 81.39 -81.22 -34.63
N THR A 663 81.58 -82.10 -33.65
CA THR A 663 82.29 -83.38 -33.81
C THR A 663 81.48 -84.52 -33.20
N MET A 664 81.43 -85.67 -33.87
CA MET A 664 80.87 -86.90 -33.32
C MET A 664 81.89 -88.04 -33.41
N ILE A 665 81.81 -88.98 -32.48
CA ILE A 665 82.70 -90.16 -32.41
C ILE A 665 81.82 -91.42 -32.33
N ASN A 666 82.18 -92.46 -33.07
CA ASN A 666 81.60 -93.80 -32.92
C ASN A 666 82.70 -94.86 -32.67
N ALA A 667 82.29 -95.97 -32.07
CA ALA A 667 83.07 -97.19 -32.00
C ALA A 667 82.10 -98.38 -32.08
N GLY A 668 82.49 -99.42 -32.81
CA GLY A 668 81.66 -100.59 -33.06
C GLY A 668 82.46 -101.88 -33.10
N VAL A 669 81.79 -102.99 -32.78
CA VAL A 669 82.31 -104.35 -32.93
C VAL A 669 81.34 -105.10 -33.84
N SER A 670 81.87 -105.92 -34.75
CA SER A 670 81.08 -106.73 -35.67
C SER A 670 81.60 -108.16 -35.66
N TRP A 671 80.70 -109.15 -35.62
CA TRP A 671 81.07 -110.56 -35.73
C TRP A 671 80.21 -111.32 -36.74
N SER A 672 80.80 -112.32 -37.42
CA SER A 672 80.14 -113.19 -38.41
C SER A 672 79.97 -114.63 -37.87
N VAL A 673 78.89 -115.33 -38.26
CA VAL A 673 78.53 -116.67 -37.74
C VAL A 673 78.02 -117.61 -38.87
N GLY A 674 78.69 -118.76 -39.12
CA GLY A 674 78.22 -119.85 -39.99
C GLY A 674 79.33 -120.78 -40.57
N SER A 675 79.04 -122.07 -40.85
CA SER A 675 80.01 -123.07 -41.35
C SER A 675 79.69 -123.62 -42.75
N GLY A 676 80.70 -123.69 -43.63
CA GLY A 676 80.60 -124.27 -44.98
C GLY A 676 81.97 -124.51 -45.63
N ALA A 677 82.18 -125.73 -46.12
CA ALA A 677 83.38 -126.19 -46.83
C ALA A 677 83.37 -125.85 -48.33
N SER A 678 84.51 -125.42 -48.87
CA SER A 678 85.00 -125.45 -50.27
C SER A 678 84.00 -125.28 -51.45
N THR A 679 84.01 -124.11 -52.10
CA THR A 679 83.66 -123.98 -53.54
C THR A 679 84.49 -122.91 -54.26
N SER A 680 85.77 -122.79 -53.89
CA SER A 680 86.80 -122.13 -54.72
C SER A 680 87.76 -123.16 -55.36
N SER A 681 87.34 -124.43 -55.38
CA SER A 681 87.92 -125.55 -56.15
C SER A 681 87.33 -125.72 -57.56
N ASN A 682 86.29 -124.96 -57.95
CA ASN A 682 85.60 -125.14 -59.24
C ASN A 682 85.85 -124.02 -60.28
N ILE A 683 86.30 -122.83 -59.89
CA ILE A 683 86.68 -121.78 -60.89
C ILE A 683 88.05 -122.10 -61.53
N ARG A 684 88.89 -122.91 -60.87
CA ARG A 684 90.09 -123.51 -61.48
C ARG A 684 89.77 -124.67 -62.44
N LYS A 685 88.57 -125.27 -62.37
CA LYS A 685 88.12 -126.31 -63.33
C LYS A 685 87.49 -125.74 -64.60
N GLU A 686 86.79 -124.60 -64.51
CA GLU A 686 86.22 -123.95 -65.70
C GLU A 686 87.29 -123.22 -66.56
N ASN A 687 88.40 -122.76 -65.94
CA ASN A 687 89.56 -122.26 -66.68
C ASN A 687 90.48 -123.35 -67.27
N GLN A 688 90.32 -124.60 -66.84
CA GLN A 688 91.00 -125.75 -67.45
C GLN A 688 90.26 -126.18 -68.72
N GLU A 689 88.92 -126.18 -68.74
CA GLU A 689 88.13 -126.49 -69.94
C GLU A 689 88.19 -125.42 -71.04
N LEU A 690 88.37 -124.14 -70.71
CA LEU A 690 88.64 -123.09 -71.70
C LEU A 690 90.07 -123.14 -72.25
N ARG A 691 91.06 -123.57 -71.44
CA ARG A 691 92.43 -123.82 -71.91
C ARG A 691 92.52 -125.09 -72.76
N ASP A 692 91.76 -126.13 -72.42
CA ASP A 692 91.69 -127.36 -73.20
C ASP A 692 90.92 -127.16 -74.52
N ARG A 693 89.94 -126.26 -74.57
CA ARG A 693 89.27 -125.85 -75.83
C ARG A 693 90.13 -124.94 -76.71
N LEU A 694 91.00 -124.11 -76.12
CA LEU A 694 91.95 -123.26 -76.86
C LEU A 694 93.19 -124.05 -77.34
N ALA A 695 93.71 -124.99 -76.53
CA ALA A 695 94.84 -125.82 -76.92
C ALA A 695 94.46 -126.98 -77.85
N ASN A 696 93.20 -127.47 -77.84
CA ASN A 696 92.70 -128.40 -78.87
C ASN A 696 92.54 -127.69 -80.24
N GLN A 697 92.46 -126.36 -80.26
CA GLN A 697 92.63 -125.56 -81.49
C GLN A 697 94.12 -125.36 -81.85
N GLU A 698 95.01 -125.16 -80.87
CA GLU A 698 96.46 -125.06 -81.12
C GLU A 698 97.10 -126.41 -81.54
N SER A 699 96.60 -127.53 -81.05
CA SER A 699 97.01 -128.90 -81.44
C SER A 699 96.55 -129.24 -82.87
N ARG A 700 95.37 -128.74 -83.29
CA ARG A 700 94.91 -128.82 -84.69
C ARG A 700 95.69 -127.91 -85.63
N LEU A 701 96.11 -126.73 -85.16
CA LEU A 701 96.93 -125.78 -85.93
C LEU A 701 98.41 -126.20 -86.01
N GLN A 702 98.97 -126.82 -84.97
CA GLN A 702 100.35 -127.34 -85.01
C GLN A 702 100.43 -128.69 -85.73
N ALA A 703 99.40 -129.54 -85.69
CA ALA A 703 99.30 -130.70 -86.58
C ALA A 703 99.21 -130.28 -88.07
N GLN A 704 98.52 -129.18 -88.37
CA GLN A 704 98.54 -128.56 -89.70
C GLN A 704 99.90 -127.95 -90.05
N GLN A 705 100.65 -127.40 -89.09
CA GLN A 705 101.99 -126.87 -89.35
C GLN A 705 103.06 -127.97 -89.50
N ALA A 706 102.87 -129.13 -88.86
CA ALA A 706 103.65 -130.34 -89.10
C ALA A 706 103.39 -130.91 -90.52
N GLU A 707 102.14 -130.94 -90.98
CA GLU A 707 101.79 -131.30 -92.37
C GLU A 707 102.31 -130.27 -93.39
N ILE A 708 102.26 -128.97 -93.10
CA ILE A 708 102.78 -127.92 -94.01
C ILE A 708 104.31 -127.94 -94.09
N ASN A 709 105.05 -128.29 -93.04
CA ASN A 709 106.50 -128.40 -93.10
C ASN A 709 106.98 -129.71 -93.76
N GLU A 710 106.23 -130.82 -93.65
CA GLU A 710 106.42 -132.00 -94.52
C GLU A 710 106.07 -131.70 -95.99
N LEU A 711 105.03 -130.89 -96.25
CA LEU A 711 104.72 -130.41 -97.60
C LEU A 711 105.79 -129.45 -98.14
N LYS A 712 106.45 -128.66 -97.28
CA LYS A 712 107.60 -127.80 -97.65
C LYS A 712 108.88 -128.60 -97.88
N ALA A 713 109.10 -129.67 -97.12
CA ALA A 713 110.11 -130.69 -97.40
C ALA A 713 109.87 -131.38 -98.76
N ALA A 714 108.61 -131.48 -99.22
CA ALA A 714 108.26 -132.01 -100.54
C ALA A 714 108.27 -130.96 -101.68
N MET A 715 107.89 -129.71 -101.43
CA MET A 715 107.70 -128.71 -102.49
C MET A 715 108.99 -128.00 -102.94
N GLN A 716 110.04 -127.94 -102.12
CA GLN A 716 111.33 -127.36 -102.55
C GLN A 716 112.38 -128.40 -103.00
N ALA A 717 112.05 -129.69 -102.84
CA ALA A 717 112.57 -130.73 -103.71
C ALA A 717 111.99 -130.66 -105.14
N VAL A 718 110.93 -129.85 -105.38
CA VAL A 718 110.18 -129.74 -106.65
C VAL A 718 110.14 -128.33 -107.24
N LEU A 719 110.56 -127.30 -106.51
CA LEU A 719 111.11 -126.05 -107.07
C LEU A 719 112.63 -126.24 -107.17
N ASN A 720 113.05 -127.24 -107.94
CA ASN A 720 113.41 -127.04 -109.35
C ASN A 720 114.82 -126.48 -109.43
N LYS A 721 115.76 -127.30 -109.90
CA LYS A 721 115.90 -127.70 -111.33
C LYS A 721 116.29 -126.52 -112.19
#